data_AF-A0A9P8DYK2-F1
#
_entry.id   AF-A0A9P8DYK2-F1
#
_cell.length_a   1.000
_cell.length_b   1.000
_cell.length_c   1.000
_cell.angle_alpha   90.00
_cell.angle_beta   90.00
_cell.angle_gamma   90.00
#
_symmetry.space_group_name_H-M   'P 1'
#
loop_
_entity.id
_entity.type
_entity.pdbx_description
1 polymer ?
#
loop_
_entity_poly.entity_id
_entity_poly.type
_entity_poly.pdbx_seq_one_letter_code
_entity_poly.pdbx_strand_id
1 'polypeptide(L)'
;MASPSSYAPDLSTALSLTLYTALLSLRDVASRIPINYVTAPGVDLTPVCFSDQRYEDAAAQQCLSNLLALGFHRLIVDLYWDQSRQTWSLCPVELSTQGNSTSPINTGGYPSSLSTSSSSTSPSASLTEARFSGGTAEPSKRHVLRSSLIGANDDVHQWGEIHARQTSEFSSESAAASITSAALTAATLASDASSLTSGGSSAAMSQTSSAAQPSQTGHQIGSYSCTESIGISTLTNVLADYFEATENDLNATFKYLEFNVRLAAPFDNPTDTTNPADPERLPTFGNYISDLINSSLSSYLYTPAALRSERANLNQSWFAHDIDNPPIVEYMTTMPLDNGSALYTPDGWPSESIIMFLRALRIIAGIGSVDSQMQQYDFGADAETMFLPGYISSDIGTTLSSDGAVTNGCFYQPGNTTLSAMNSSWAISSNLPNMTSPNTTAYAALNLSSCGISPILNEPLRDSLAIGNSTTYYRYVRESLWGWGVNEPGDSLTKGTTDRHCAVTNLNNDGLWEVAECTDENHFICRRNNSLYEFSVSDDKARYYQGDEACDQDSSFAVPRTALENRYMIAAARDWLSRQTDLDGAPVFWLSINDIDTKDCWVSGVDAICPYRHENRDGSKPEVVIPTVAGVIVLLLAILTILVKCAANRRNTRRRLKRGEGGWDYEGVPS
;
A
#
# COMPACT_ATOMS: atom_id res chain seq x y z
N MET A 1 -24.24 7.81 15.96
CA MET A 1 -22.98 7.25 16.48
C MET A 1 -22.38 6.46 15.34
N ALA A 2 -21.17 6.80 14.89
CA ALA A 2 -20.46 5.95 13.93
C ALA A 2 -20.07 4.65 14.63
N SER A 3 -20.22 3.51 13.95
CA SER A 3 -19.72 2.24 14.46
C SER A 3 -18.19 2.35 14.63
N PRO A 4 -17.60 1.75 15.68
CA PRO A 4 -16.15 1.69 15.82
C PRO A 4 -15.55 0.93 14.63
N SER A 5 -14.39 1.38 14.14
CA SER A 5 -13.67 0.72 13.04
C SER A 5 -13.23 -0.69 13.45
N SER A 6 -13.36 -1.63 12.52
CA SER A 6 -12.86 -3.01 12.61
C SER A 6 -11.34 -3.10 12.43
N TYR A 7 -10.73 -2.12 11.75
CA TYR A 7 -9.27 -2.03 11.63
C TYR A 7 -8.69 -1.23 12.81
N ALA A 8 -8.06 -1.94 13.74
CA ALA A 8 -7.51 -1.37 14.96
C ALA A 8 -6.19 -2.05 15.32
N PRO A 9 -5.08 -1.76 14.60
CA PRO A 9 -3.79 -2.38 14.89
C PRO A 9 -3.23 -1.92 16.24
N ASP A 10 -2.46 -2.80 16.89
CA ASP A 10 -1.79 -2.47 18.15
C ASP A 10 -0.74 -1.37 17.95
N LEU A 11 -0.53 -0.52 18.95
CA LEU A 11 0.51 0.51 18.90
C LEU A 11 1.91 -0.05 18.62
N SER A 12 2.19 -1.29 19.02
CA SER A 12 3.47 -1.96 18.80
C SER A 12 3.67 -2.46 17.36
N THR A 13 2.69 -2.30 16.47
CA THR A 13 2.85 -2.53 15.02
C THR A 13 3.29 -1.28 14.27
N ALA A 14 3.40 -0.12 14.96
CA ALA A 14 3.88 1.10 14.33
C ALA A 14 5.27 0.87 13.75
N LEU A 15 5.40 1.04 12.43
CA LEU A 15 6.67 0.87 11.74
C LEU A 15 7.63 1.99 12.18
N SER A 16 8.91 1.66 12.38
CA SER A 16 9.92 2.71 12.49
C SER A 16 9.95 3.52 11.19
N LEU A 17 10.26 4.83 11.29
CA LEU A 17 10.37 5.70 10.12
C LEU A 17 11.29 5.09 9.05
N THR A 18 12.43 4.55 9.46
CA THR A 18 13.38 3.87 8.58
C THR A 18 12.77 2.69 7.84
N LEU A 19 12.09 1.77 8.53
CA LEU A 19 11.45 0.61 7.86
C LEU A 19 10.31 1.05 6.96
N TYR A 20 9.55 2.06 7.37
CA TYR A 20 8.51 2.65 6.56
C TYR A 20 9.06 3.23 5.24
N THR A 21 10.09 4.08 5.32
CA THR A 21 10.77 4.65 4.16
C THR A 21 11.39 3.56 3.27
N ALA A 22 11.96 2.51 3.87
CA ALA A 22 12.49 1.38 3.12
C ALA A 22 11.40 0.65 2.31
N LEU A 23 10.27 0.28 2.95
CA LEU A 23 9.14 -0.37 2.27
C LEU A 23 8.53 0.53 1.18
N LEU A 24 8.37 1.82 1.47
CA LEU A 24 7.86 2.82 0.53
C LEU A 24 8.75 2.92 -0.71
N SER A 25 10.06 3.05 -0.52
CA SER A 25 11.03 3.15 -1.62
C SER A 25 11.04 1.89 -2.50
N LEU A 26 10.96 0.69 -1.92
CA LEU A 26 10.94 -0.56 -2.68
C LEU A 26 9.65 -0.71 -3.48
N ARG A 27 8.50 -0.32 -2.90
CA ARG A 27 7.21 -0.26 -3.62
C ARG A 27 7.32 0.67 -4.83
N ASP A 28 7.91 1.85 -4.64
CA ASP A 28 7.97 2.87 -5.68
C ASP A 28 8.94 2.49 -6.81
N VAL A 29 10.09 1.89 -6.49
CA VAL A 29 11.00 1.31 -7.48
C VAL A 29 10.33 0.14 -8.23
N ALA A 30 9.51 -0.66 -7.56
CA ALA A 30 8.76 -1.76 -8.16
C ALA A 30 7.45 -1.33 -8.84
N SER A 31 7.09 -0.04 -8.83
CA SER A 31 5.75 0.44 -9.21
C SER A 31 5.31 0.09 -10.63
N ARG A 32 6.27 -0.11 -11.55
CA ARG A 32 6.05 -0.51 -12.95
C ARG A 32 6.21 -2.01 -13.21
N ILE A 33 6.61 -2.78 -12.20
CA ILE A 33 6.70 -4.24 -12.28
C ILE A 33 5.27 -4.79 -12.27
N PRO A 34 4.90 -5.67 -13.22
CA PRO A 34 3.60 -6.34 -13.16
C PRO A 34 3.41 -7.07 -11.83
N ILE A 35 2.21 -6.99 -11.25
CA ILE A 35 1.93 -7.45 -9.87
C ILE A 35 2.20 -8.94 -9.64
N ASN A 36 2.28 -9.74 -10.70
CA ASN A 36 2.57 -11.16 -10.64
C ASN A 36 4.07 -11.48 -10.44
N TYR A 37 4.97 -10.50 -10.58
CA TYR A 37 6.42 -10.66 -10.37
C TYR A 37 6.94 -9.97 -9.10
N VAL A 38 6.08 -9.26 -8.37
CA VAL A 38 6.45 -8.60 -7.12
C VAL A 38 6.41 -9.61 -5.99
N THR A 39 7.58 -9.86 -5.38
CA THR A 39 7.68 -10.72 -4.19
C THR A 39 7.33 -9.92 -2.94
N ALA A 40 6.44 -10.46 -2.11
CA ALA A 40 6.08 -9.85 -0.83
C ALA A 40 5.78 -10.93 0.22
N PRO A 41 5.98 -10.64 1.53
CA PRO A 41 5.65 -11.59 2.59
C PRO A 41 4.14 -11.84 2.64
N GLY A 42 3.79 -13.12 2.69
CA GLY A 42 2.43 -13.62 2.85
C GLY A 42 2.26 -14.41 4.13
N VAL A 43 1.00 -14.71 4.45
CA VAL A 43 0.62 -15.42 5.67
C VAL A 43 -0.59 -16.31 5.42
N ASP A 44 -0.55 -17.51 5.99
CA ASP A 44 -1.72 -18.36 6.18
C ASP A 44 -2.37 -18.03 7.54
N LEU A 45 -3.60 -17.52 7.50
CA LEU A 45 -4.26 -16.97 8.69
C LEU A 45 -4.60 -18.03 9.72
N THR A 46 -4.97 -19.25 9.31
CA THR A 46 -5.35 -20.31 10.25
C THR A 46 -4.24 -20.62 11.26
N PRO A 47 -3.03 -21.02 10.83
CA PRO A 47 -1.94 -21.31 11.76
C PRO A 47 -1.39 -20.06 12.45
N VAL A 48 -1.49 -18.86 11.87
CA VAL A 48 -0.88 -17.65 12.44
C VAL A 48 -1.78 -16.89 13.41
N CYS A 49 -3.09 -16.87 13.17
CA CYS A 49 -4.06 -16.17 14.01
C CYS A 49 -4.86 -17.11 14.91
N PHE A 50 -4.98 -18.39 14.56
CA PHE A 50 -5.92 -19.32 15.21
C PHE A 50 -5.27 -20.64 15.66
N SER A 51 -3.95 -20.68 15.88
CA SER A 51 -3.27 -21.90 16.36
C SER A 51 -3.69 -22.35 17.77
N ASP A 52 -4.25 -21.44 18.57
CA ASP A 52 -4.87 -21.72 19.87
C ASP A 52 -6.34 -22.18 19.74
N GLN A 53 -6.84 -22.32 18.51
CA GLN A 53 -8.20 -22.76 18.17
C GLN A 53 -9.30 -21.80 18.62
N ARG A 54 -8.97 -20.51 18.80
CA ARG A 54 -9.92 -19.45 19.18
C ARG A 54 -10.30 -18.55 18.01
N TYR A 55 -11.48 -18.81 17.47
CA TYR A 55 -12.09 -18.10 16.36
C TYR A 55 -13.10 -17.07 16.90
N GLU A 56 -12.59 -16.02 17.52
CA GLU A 56 -13.39 -14.94 18.12
C GLU A 56 -13.23 -13.65 17.32
N ASP A 57 -14.32 -12.93 17.03
CA ASP A 57 -14.32 -11.73 16.17
C ASP A 57 -13.25 -10.69 16.57
N ALA A 58 -13.19 -10.31 17.85
CA ALA A 58 -12.23 -9.31 18.31
C ALA A 58 -10.78 -9.78 18.16
N ALA A 59 -10.51 -11.08 18.38
CA ALA A 59 -9.19 -11.64 18.24
C ALA A 59 -8.76 -11.72 16.78
N ALA A 60 -9.67 -12.15 15.90
CA ALA A 60 -9.47 -12.19 14.45
C ALA A 60 -9.20 -10.80 13.89
N GLN A 61 -10.03 -9.81 14.26
CA GLN A 61 -9.88 -8.40 13.84
C GLN A 61 -8.54 -7.83 14.27
N GLN A 62 -8.12 -8.05 15.52
CA GLN A 62 -6.84 -7.58 16.02
C GLN A 62 -5.66 -8.25 15.30
N CYS A 63 -5.70 -9.57 15.13
CA CYS A 63 -4.64 -10.30 14.43
C CYS A 63 -4.47 -9.81 12.99
N LEU A 64 -5.58 -9.70 12.25
CA LEU A 64 -5.58 -9.22 10.87
C LEU A 64 -5.13 -7.76 10.77
N SER A 65 -5.59 -6.89 11.66
CA SER A 65 -5.15 -5.49 11.72
C SER A 65 -3.64 -5.39 11.93
N ASN A 66 -3.09 -6.20 12.85
CA ASN A 66 -1.66 -6.24 13.11
C ASN A 66 -0.87 -6.70 11.87
N LEU A 67 -1.32 -7.75 11.17
CA LEU A 67 -0.65 -8.25 9.96
C LEU A 67 -0.68 -7.21 8.83
N LEU A 68 -1.81 -6.51 8.63
CA LEU A 68 -1.93 -5.45 7.64
C LEU A 68 -1.02 -4.26 7.95
N ALA A 69 -1.00 -3.81 9.21
CA ALA A 69 -0.16 -2.70 9.67
C ALA A 69 1.34 -3.00 9.58
N LEU A 70 1.73 -4.26 9.78
CA LEU A 70 3.12 -4.71 9.70
C LEU A 70 3.64 -4.86 8.27
N GLY A 71 2.77 -4.77 7.25
CA GLY A 71 3.17 -4.87 5.85
C GLY A 71 3.15 -6.29 5.28
N PHE A 72 2.24 -7.16 5.72
CA PHE A 72 1.91 -8.37 4.97
C PHE A 72 1.03 -8.03 3.76
N HIS A 73 1.36 -8.57 2.59
CA HIS A 73 0.66 -8.25 1.34
C HIS A 73 -0.29 -9.36 0.89
N ARG A 74 0.01 -10.61 1.25
CA ARG A 74 -0.78 -11.78 0.85
C ARG A 74 -1.40 -12.46 2.04
N LEU A 75 -2.71 -12.68 1.98
CA LEU A 75 -3.51 -13.37 3.00
C LEU A 75 -4.09 -14.64 2.38
N ILE A 76 -3.72 -15.80 2.92
CA ILE A 76 -4.34 -17.09 2.61
C ILE A 76 -5.28 -17.42 3.78
N VAL A 77 -6.54 -17.72 3.47
CA VAL A 77 -7.60 -17.86 4.46
C VAL A 77 -8.33 -19.17 4.24
N ASP A 78 -8.41 -20.00 5.27
CA ASP A 78 -9.34 -21.13 5.26
C ASP A 78 -10.76 -20.61 5.53
N LEU A 79 -11.64 -20.83 4.55
CA LEU A 79 -13.03 -20.43 4.60
C LEU A 79 -13.91 -21.67 4.62
N TYR A 80 -14.67 -21.83 5.69
CA TYR A 80 -15.47 -23.00 5.96
C TYR A 80 -16.94 -22.73 5.67
N TRP A 81 -17.56 -23.57 4.86
CA TRP A 81 -19.02 -23.56 4.72
C TRP A 81 -19.65 -24.20 5.95
N ASP A 82 -20.35 -23.41 6.76
CA ASP A 82 -21.20 -23.90 7.84
C ASP A 82 -22.55 -24.27 7.25
N GLN A 83 -22.73 -25.55 6.95
CA GLN A 83 -23.93 -26.04 6.31
C GLN A 83 -25.15 -25.88 7.21
N SER A 84 -24.97 -26.01 8.53
CA SER A 84 -26.02 -25.88 9.54
C SER A 84 -26.70 -24.50 9.50
N ARG A 85 -25.92 -23.44 9.31
CA ARG A 85 -26.38 -22.04 9.25
C ARG A 85 -26.46 -21.48 7.82
N GLN A 86 -25.95 -22.21 6.83
CA GLN A 86 -25.82 -21.79 5.43
C GLN A 86 -25.05 -20.47 5.30
N THR A 87 -23.88 -20.39 5.94
CA THR A 87 -23.03 -19.20 5.92
C THR A 87 -21.54 -19.56 5.86
N TRP A 88 -20.73 -18.64 5.37
CA TRP A 88 -19.27 -18.78 5.34
C TRP A 88 -18.64 -18.30 6.64
N SER A 89 -17.91 -19.19 7.28
CA SER A 89 -17.29 -19.04 8.60
C SER A 89 -15.76 -19.13 8.50
N LEU A 90 -15.05 -18.49 9.42
CA LEU A 90 -13.61 -18.75 9.63
C LEU A 90 -13.39 -19.91 10.61
N CYS A 91 -14.40 -20.25 11.41
CA CYS A 91 -14.35 -21.35 12.36
C CYS A 91 -14.51 -22.70 11.63
N PRO A 92 -13.66 -23.71 11.93
CA PRO A 92 -13.64 -25.00 11.23
C PRO A 92 -14.77 -25.96 11.62
N VAL A 93 -15.65 -25.56 12.56
CA VAL A 93 -16.76 -26.38 13.04
C VAL A 93 -18.09 -25.65 12.87
N GLU A 94 -19.15 -26.40 12.60
CA GLU A 94 -20.51 -25.88 12.52
C GLU A 94 -20.99 -25.41 13.88
N LEU A 95 -21.79 -24.33 13.91
CA LEU A 95 -22.41 -23.82 15.12
C LEU A 95 -23.88 -24.24 15.21
N SER A 96 -24.29 -24.81 16.34
CA SER A 96 -25.67 -25.28 16.52
C SER A 96 -26.68 -24.13 16.40
N THR A 97 -27.82 -24.37 15.75
CA THR A 97 -28.92 -23.40 15.66
C THR A 97 -29.80 -23.33 16.93
N GLN A 98 -29.44 -24.05 18.00
CA GLN A 98 -30.29 -24.25 19.19
C GLN A 98 -29.98 -23.34 20.41
N GLY A 99 -29.20 -22.28 20.24
CA GLY A 99 -28.97 -21.26 21.27
C GLY A 99 -29.95 -20.07 21.22
N ASN A 100 -31.18 -20.26 21.71
CA ASN A 100 -32.19 -19.22 21.99
C ASN A 100 -32.73 -18.31 20.85
N SER A 101 -33.92 -18.72 20.41
CA SER A 101 -35.13 -17.88 20.27
C SER A 101 -35.24 -16.92 19.07
N THR A 102 -35.99 -17.41 18.07
CA THR A 102 -37.12 -16.68 17.46
C THR A 102 -36.89 -15.20 17.16
N SER A 103 -36.16 -14.94 16.08
CA SER A 103 -36.64 -14.08 15.01
C SER A 103 -35.96 -14.56 13.73
N PRO A 104 -36.70 -14.82 12.64
CA PRO A 104 -36.04 -14.80 11.35
C PRO A 104 -35.42 -13.40 11.24
N ILE A 105 -34.10 -13.35 11.08
CA ILE A 105 -33.48 -12.18 10.49
C ILE A 105 -34.19 -12.05 9.15
N ASN A 106 -35.02 -11.00 9.02
CA ASN A 106 -35.49 -10.53 7.73
C ASN A 106 -34.24 -10.14 6.93
N THR A 107 -33.60 -11.10 6.28
CA THR A 107 -33.02 -10.84 4.98
C THR A 107 -34.21 -10.47 4.10
N GLY A 108 -34.23 -9.24 3.60
CA GLY A 108 -35.31 -8.72 2.77
C GLY A 108 -35.49 -9.59 1.54
N GLY A 109 -36.35 -10.60 1.65
CA GLY A 109 -36.87 -11.35 0.53
C GLY A 109 -37.69 -10.40 -0.33
N TYR A 110 -37.17 -10.06 -1.50
CA TYR A 110 -37.97 -9.53 -2.59
C TYR A 110 -39.01 -10.60 -2.96
N PRO A 111 -40.32 -10.28 -2.97
CA PRO A 111 -41.29 -11.19 -3.55
C PRO A 111 -41.14 -11.17 -5.07
N SER A 112 -40.74 -12.32 -5.62
CA SER A 112 -40.85 -12.63 -7.04
C SER A 112 -42.32 -12.58 -7.46
N SER A 113 -42.70 -11.53 -8.19
CA SER A 113 -43.81 -11.60 -9.14
C SER A 113 -43.42 -10.88 -10.42
N LEU A 114 -43.15 -11.65 -11.48
CA LEU A 114 -43.11 -11.16 -12.84
C LEU A 114 -44.48 -10.55 -13.19
N SER A 115 -44.49 -9.29 -13.60
CA SER A 115 -45.49 -8.74 -14.48
C SER A 115 -44.85 -7.62 -15.30
N THR A 116 -44.67 -7.93 -16.58
CA THR A 116 -44.25 -7.02 -17.66
C THR A 116 -45.22 -5.84 -17.74
N SER A 117 -44.72 -4.62 -17.55
CA SER A 117 -45.26 -3.44 -18.22
C SER A 117 -44.28 -2.27 -18.13
N SER A 118 -43.93 -1.76 -19.29
CA SER A 118 -43.20 -0.52 -19.54
C SER A 118 -44.04 0.68 -19.12
N SER A 119 -43.46 1.62 -18.37
CA SER A 119 -43.61 3.06 -18.58
C SER A 119 -42.77 3.85 -17.58
N SER A 120 -42.08 4.85 -18.12
CA SER A 120 -41.38 5.92 -17.44
C SER A 120 -42.33 6.76 -16.60
N THR A 121 -41.91 7.14 -15.39
CA THR A 121 -42.21 8.46 -14.77
C THR A 121 -41.45 8.60 -13.45
N SER A 122 -40.54 9.57 -13.41
CA SER A 122 -39.78 9.98 -12.23
C SER A 122 -40.68 10.74 -11.23
N PRO A 123 -40.56 10.54 -9.91
CA PRO A 123 -41.16 11.45 -8.96
C PRO A 123 -40.33 12.74 -8.88
N SER A 124 -40.93 13.83 -9.35
CA SER A 124 -40.43 15.19 -9.14
C SER A 124 -40.77 15.63 -7.72
N ALA A 125 -39.76 15.98 -6.91
CA ALA A 125 -39.98 16.78 -5.70
C ALA A 125 -39.71 18.25 -6.04
N SER A 126 -40.77 19.05 -6.14
CA SER A 126 -40.67 20.50 -6.34
C SER A 126 -40.30 21.20 -5.03
N LEU A 127 -39.24 22.00 -5.05
CA LEU A 127 -38.92 22.98 -3.99
C LEU A 127 -39.77 24.23 -4.20
N THR A 128 -40.57 24.60 -3.18
CA THR A 128 -41.30 25.86 -3.14
C THR A 128 -40.37 27.00 -2.69
N GLU A 129 -40.37 28.06 -3.49
CA GLU A 129 -39.59 29.28 -3.37
C GLU A 129 -40.09 30.17 -2.20
N ALA A 130 -39.18 30.62 -1.34
CA ALA A 130 -39.39 31.79 -0.48
C ALA A 130 -38.18 32.74 -0.64
N ARG A 131 -38.42 33.85 -1.34
CA ARG A 131 -37.50 34.98 -1.52
C ARG A 131 -37.37 35.78 -0.23
N PHE A 132 -36.18 36.29 0.08
CA PHE A 132 -35.92 37.74 0.24
C PHE A 132 -34.41 38.05 0.32
N SER A 133 -34.03 39.13 -0.39
CA SER A 133 -32.75 39.87 -0.58
C SER A 133 -31.65 39.76 0.48
N GLY A 134 -30.34 39.86 0.20
CA GLY A 134 -29.56 40.21 -0.99
C GLY A 134 -28.13 40.58 -0.54
N GLY A 135 -27.10 40.12 -1.28
CA GLY A 135 -25.68 40.44 -1.02
C GLY A 135 -24.75 39.28 -1.40
N THR A 136 -23.92 39.48 -2.42
CA THR A 136 -23.19 38.49 -3.23
C THR A 136 -22.01 37.80 -2.52
N ALA A 137 -22.05 36.46 -2.47
CA ALA A 137 -20.91 35.56 -2.23
C ALA A 137 -21.05 34.32 -3.15
N GLU A 138 -19.99 33.96 -3.87
CA GLU A 138 -19.94 32.77 -4.73
C GLU A 138 -19.94 31.46 -3.90
N PRO A 139 -20.69 30.42 -4.30
CA PRO A 139 -20.70 29.15 -3.59
C PRO A 139 -19.70 28.13 -4.17
N SER A 140 -18.89 27.55 -3.28
CA SER A 140 -18.17 26.29 -3.46
C SER A 140 -19.10 25.18 -3.93
N LYS A 141 -18.77 24.55 -5.06
CA LYS A 141 -19.37 23.28 -5.48
C LYS A 141 -18.71 22.13 -4.71
N ARG A 142 -19.44 21.50 -3.78
CA ARG A 142 -19.14 20.14 -3.31
C ARG A 142 -19.67 19.16 -4.34
N HIS A 143 -18.79 18.43 -5.02
CA HIS A 143 -19.17 17.27 -5.81
C HIS A 143 -19.19 16.03 -4.91
N VAL A 144 -20.35 15.39 -4.86
CA VAL A 144 -20.56 14.07 -4.24
C VAL A 144 -20.29 13.03 -5.32
N LEU A 145 -19.28 12.18 -5.15
CA LEU A 145 -18.97 11.06 -6.03
C LEU A 145 -20.01 9.94 -5.83
N ARG A 146 -20.70 9.58 -6.90
CA ARG A 146 -21.46 8.32 -7.02
C ARG A 146 -20.69 7.42 -7.98
N SER A 147 -20.24 6.28 -7.46
CA SER A 147 -19.76 5.14 -8.26
C SER A 147 -20.96 4.47 -8.94
N SER A 148 -20.84 4.22 -10.25
CA SER A 148 -21.80 3.46 -11.04
C SER A 148 -21.11 2.21 -11.60
N LEU A 149 -21.81 1.09 -11.43
CA LEU A 149 -21.53 -0.24 -11.96
C LEU A 149 -21.08 -0.20 -13.44
N ILE A 150 -19.94 -0.82 -13.75
CA ILE A 150 -19.44 -1.02 -15.12
C ILE A 150 -20.26 -2.15 -15.75
N GLY A 151 -21.31 -1.78 -16.48
CA GLY A 151 -21.99 -2.66 -17.43
C GLY A 151 -21.24 -2.66 -18.77
N ALA A 152 -21.13 -3.83 -19.39
CA ALA A 152 -20.61 -3.96 -20.74
C ALA A 152 -21.45 -3.13 -21.73
N ASN A 153 -20.77 -2.32 -22.52
CA ASN A 153 -21.28 -1.28 -23.44
C ASN A 153 -21.70 0.03 -22.75
N ASP A 154 -20.72 0.90 -22.46
CA ASP A 154 -20.84 2.34 -22.70
C ASP A 154 -19.43 2.99 -22.74
N ASP A 155 -19.27 3.95 -23.65
CA ASP A 155 -18.00 4.60 -24.01
C ASP A 155 -17.31 5.27 -22.81
N VAL A 156 -16.09 4.82 -22.50
CA VAL A 156 -15.25 5.28 -21.38
C VAL A 156 -14.52 6.56 -21.76
N HIS A 157 -15.09 7.71 -21.40
CA HIS A 157 -14.36 8.97 -21.27
C HIS A 157 -14.82 9.72 -20.01
N GLN A 158 -14.39 9.28 -18.83
CA GLN A 158 -14.44 10.14 -17.65
C GLN A 158 -13.37 9.77 -16.61
N TRP A 159 -12.26 10.50 -16.65
CA TRP A 159 -11.19 10.45 -15.65
C TRP A 159 -11.59 11.32 -14.44
N GLY A 160 -11.58 10.74 -13.24
CA GLY A 160 -11.73 11.47 -11.97
C GLY A 160 -10.43 12.16 -11.59
N GLU A 161 -10.52 13.36 -11.00
CA GLU A 161 -9.38 14.16 -10.57
C GLU A 161 -8.73 13.52 -9.32
N ILE A 162 -7.59 12.85 -9.52
CA ILE A 162 -6.79 12.20 -8.47
C ILE A 162 -6.12 13.29 -7.63
N HIS A 163 -6.39 13.30 -6.32
CA HIS A 163 -5.68 14.17 -5.38
C HIS A 163 -4.31 13.54 -5.05
N ALA A 164 -3.26 14.36 -4.99
CA ALA A 164 -1.93 13.89 -4.58
C ALA A 164 -1.99 13.34 -3.15
N ARG A 165 -1.46 12.12 -2.94
CA ARG A 165 -1.36 11.50 -1.61
C ARG A 165 -0.43 12.31 -0.75
N GLN A 166 -0.86 12.59 0.48
CA GLN A 166 -0.15 13.50 1.37
C GLN A 166 0.78 12.71 2.30
N THR A 167 1.93 13.28 2.64
CA THR A 167 2.73 12.81 3.77
C THR A 167 1.93 13.04 5.04
N SER A 168 1.83 12.06 5.94
CA SER A 168 1.31 12.30 7.28
C SER A 168 2.18 13.34 7.98
N GLU A 169 1.60 14.50 8.30
CA GLU A 169 2.25 15.49 9.17
C GLU A 169 2.50 14.84 10.54
N PHE A 170 3.70 14.33 10.76
CA PHE A 170 4.22 14.19 12.12
C PHE A 170 4.45 15.61 12.62
N SER A 171 3.45 16.14 13.34
CA SER A 171 3.53 17.44 13.99
C SER A 171 4.69 17.43 14.98
N SER A 172 5.83 17.93 14.52
CA SER A 172 6.98 18.26 15.33
C SER A 172 6.71 19.58 16.03
N GLU A 173 5.70 19.62 16.90
CA GLU A 173 5.48 20.76 17.80
C GLU A 173 5.93 20.39 19.21
N SER A 174 7.09 20.95 19.52
CA SER A 174 7.69 21.09 20.84
C SER A 174 6.69 21.40 21.95
N ALA A 175 6.28 20.38 22.70
CA ALA A 175 5.78 20.52 24.05
C ALA A 175 6.96 20.35 25.02
N ALA A 176 7.62 21.47 25.32
CA ALA A 176 8.49 21.56 26.49
C ALA A 176 7.62 21.41 27.74
N ALA A 177 7.52 20.20 28.27
CA ALA A 177 7.00 19.93 29.60
C ALA A 177 8.06 19.14 30.38
N SER A 178 8.61 19.81 31.40
CA SER A 178 9.66 19.36 32.29
C SER A 178 9.42 17.95 32.84
N ILE A 179 10.25 16.98 32.44
CA ILE A 179 10.41 15.71 33.15
C ILE A 179 11.75 15.76 33.86
N THR A 180 11.66 15.86 35.19
CA THR A 180 12.77 15.73 36.13
C THR A 180 13.53 14.43 35.93
N SER A 181 14.85 14.55 35.88
CA SER A 181 15.83 13.48 35.76
C SER A 181 15.75 12.45 36.91
N ALA A 182 15.36 11.22 36.59
CA ALA A 182 15.72 9.96 37.23
C ALA A 182 15.03 8.87 36.37
N ALA A 183 15.66 7.86 35.77
CA ALA A 183 16.88 7.17 36.12
C ALA A 183 17.51 6.58 34.85
N LEU A 184 18.79 6.88 34.64
CA LEU A 184 19.72 6.10 33.83
C LEU A 184 20.80 5.65 34.81
N THR A 185 20.67 4.43 35.33
CA THR A 185 21.82 3.67 35.85
C THR A 185 21.40 2.23 36.15
N ALA A 186 22.29 1.33 35.74
CA ALA A 186 22.40 -0.08 36.08
C ALA A 186 21.56 -1.05 35.23
N ALA A 187 22.23 -1.67 34.24
CA ALA A 187 22.61 -3.07 34.38
C ALA A 187 23.61 -3.48 33.29
N THR A 188 24.88 -3.53 33.65
CA THR A 188 25.87 -4.41 33.02
C THR A 188 26.37 -5.40 34.07
N LEU A 189 26.37 -6.68 33.66
CA LEU A 189 27.18 -7.81 34.13
C LEU A 189 26.81 -8.45 35.49
N ALA A 190 26.34 -9.70 35.46
CA ALA A 190 27.18 -10.90 35.62
C ALA A 190 26.41 -12.15 36.15
N SER A 191 26.58 -13.27 35.43
CA SER A 191 26.84 -14.64 35.91
C SER A 191 25.80 -15.48 36.66
N ASP A 192 25.39 -16.56 35.97
CA ASP A 192 25.52 -18.00 36.31
C ASP A 192 25.06 -18.63 37.65
N ALA A 193 24.55 -19.87 37.48
CA ALA A 193 24.44 -21.02 38.41
C ALA A 193 23.16 -21.28 39.25
N SER A 194 22.38 -22.25 38.73
CA SER A 194 21.72 -23.43 39.37
C SER A 194 21.31 -23.46 40.86
N SER A 195 20.03 -23.78 41.12
CA SER A 195 19.52 -25.05 41.71
C SER A 195 18.31 -24.94 42.68
N LEU A 196 17.31 -25.81 42.42
CA LEU A 196 16.44 -26.61 43.31
C LEU A 196 15.40 -25.97 44.29
N THR A 197 14.14 -26.38 44.03
CA THR A 197 13.10 -26.94 44.93
C THR A 197 12.00 -26.10 45.62
N SER A 198 10.78 -26.63 45.41
CA SER A 198 9.56 -26.71 46.24
C SER A 198 8.67 -25.49 46.50
N GLY A 199 7.52 -25.48 45.80
CA GLY A 199 6.20 -25.77 46.39
C GLY A 199 5.53 -24.72 47.28
N GLY A 200 4.34 -24.25 46.86
CA GLY A 200 3.38 -23.62 47.76
C GLY A 200 2.38 -22.69 47.06
N SER A 201 1.17 -23.18 46.82
CA SER A 201 -0.01 -22.42 46.40
C SER A 201 -0.39 -21.33 47.40
N SER A 202 -0.83 -20.15 46.94
CA SER A 202 -1.88 -19.35 47.55
C SER A 202 -2.33 -18.20 46.63
N ALA A 203 -3.64 -17.98 46.64
CA ALA A 203 -4.39 -17.13 45.74
C ALA A 203 -4.45 -15.65 46.16
N ALA A 204 -4.86 -14.83 45.18
CA ALA A 204 -5.83 -13.73 45.28
C ALA A 204 -5.34 -12.26 45.24
N MET A 205 -6.11 -11.51 44.43
CA MET A 205 -6.34 -10.05 44.32
C MET A 205 -5.28 -9.24 43.55
N SER A 206 -5.47 -8.96 42.26
CA SER A 206 -6.46 -8.05 41.63
C SER A 206 -6.27 -6.58 42.00
N GLN A 207 -5.69 -5.81 41.07
CA GLN A 207 -6.12 -4.44 40.81
C GLN A 207 -6.23 -4.24 39.29
N THR A 208 -7.46 -3.93 38.92
CA THR A 208 -8.02 -3.65 37.62
C THR A 208 -7.74 -2.22 37.19
N SER A 209 -7.37 -2.02 35.93
CA SER A 209 -7.67 -0.80 35.17
C SER A 209 -8.32 -1.22 33.85
N SER A 210 -9.63 -1.15 33.86
CA SER A 210 -10.58 -1.55 32.82
C SER A 210 -10.52 -0.63 31.60
N ALA A 211 -10.15 -1.18 30.45
CA ALA A 211 -10.64 -0.75 29.15
C ALA A 211 -11.79 -1.68 28.74
N ALA A 212 -12.89 -1.12 28.25
CA ALA A 212 -14.12 -1.83 27.97
C ALA A 212 -13.97 -2.83 26.81
N GLN A 213 -13.96 -4.13 27.11
CA GLN A 213 -14.25 -5.19 26.13
C GLN A 213 -15.77 -5.34 25.99
N PRO A 214 -16.32 -5.48 24.76
CA PRO A 214 -17.51 -6.28 24.57
C PRO A 214 -17.10 -7.75 24.74
N SER A 215 -17.47 -8.34 25.87
CA SER A 215 -17.33 -9.78 26.11
C SER A 215 -18.33 -10.56 25.26
N GLN A 216 -18.00 -10.86 24.01
CA GLN A 216 -18.60 -12.00 23.32
C GLN A 216 -17.72 -13.21 23.62
N THR A 217 -18.06 -13.96 24.67
CA THR A 217 -17.41 -15.24 24.97
C THR A 217 -17.82 -16.24 23.91
N GLY A 218 -16.86 -16.76 23.13
CA GLY A 218 -17.11 -17.78 22.11
C GLY A 218 -17.76 -19.05 22.67
N HIS A 219 -18.50 -19.76 21.81
CA HIS A 219 -19.04 -21.07 22.12
C HIS A 219 -17.92 -22.11 22.05
N GLN A 220 -17.77 -22.90 23.11
CA GLN A 220 -16.79 -23.98 23.15
C GLN A 220 -17.36 -25.24 22.47
N ILE A 221 -16.71 -25.72 21.41
CA ILE A 221 -17.14 -26.85 20.59
C ILE A 221 -15.95 -27.79 20.39
N GLY A 222 -15.93 -28.88 21.17
CA GLY A 222 -14.73 -29.70 21.29
C GLY A 222 -13.57 -28.86 21.83
N SER A 223 -12.50 -28.77 21.04
CA SER A 223 -11.32 -27.96 21.36
C SER A 223 -11.37 -26.52 20.82
N TYR A 224 -12.36 -26.20 19.98
CA TYR A 224 -12.53 -24.88 19.37
C TYR A 224 -13.34 -23.94 20.27
N SER A 225 -13.02 -22.65 20.23
CA SER A 225 -13.86 -21.55 20.74
C SER A 225 -14.27 -20.67 19.56
N CYS A 226 -15.56 -20.56 19.26
CA CYS A 226 -16.04 -19.81 18.09
C CYS A 226 -17.17 -18.83 18.42
N THR A 227 -17.10 -17.59 17.93
CA THR A 227 -18.24 -16.65 17.98
C THR A 227 -19.21 -16.93 16.84
N GLU A 228 -20.52 -16.69 17.07
CA GLU A 228 -21.52 -16.92 16.02
C GLU A 228 -21.36 -16.03 14.79
N SER A 229 -20.82 -14.82 15.00
CA SER A 229 -20.60 -13.82 13.96
C SER A 229 -19.31 -14.00 13.17
N ILE A 230 -18.38 -14.86 13.60
CA ILE A 230 -17.10 -14.98 12.90
C ILE A 230 -17.31 -15.58 11.50
N GLY A 231 -16.92 -14.82 10.48
CA GLY A 231 -17.08 -15.25 9.11
C GLY A 231 -16.36 -14.36 8.13
N ILE A 232 -16.71 -14.49 6.86
CA ILE A 232 -16.07 -13.73 5.79
C ILE A 232 -16.23 -12.21 5.98
N SER A 233 -17.34 -11.76 6.58
CA SER A 233 -17.58 -10.35 6.89
C SER A 233 -16.58 -9.79 7.90
N THR A 234 -16.12 -10.59 8.88
CA THR A 234 -15.09 -10.19 9.84
C THR A 234 -13.81 -9.81 9.10
N LEU A 235 -13.41 -10.60 8.10
CA LEU A 235 -12.24 -10.34 7.23
C LEU A 235 -12.46 -9.14 6.30
N THR A 236 -13.58 -9.09 5.57
CA THR A 236 -13.81 -8.05 4.56
C THR A 236 -14.02 -6.68 5.19
N ASN A 237 -14.61 -6.59 6.38
CA ASN A 237 -14.77 -5.32 7.10
C ASN A 237 -13.42 -4.74 7.55
N VAL A 238 -12.51 -5.58 8.07
CA VAL A 238 -11.16 -5.11 8.44
C VAL A 238 -10.38 -4.64 7.22
N LEU A 239 -10.49 -5.34 6.09
CA LEU A 239 -9.86 -4.94 4.83
C LEU A 239 -10.44 -3.62 4.31
N ALA A 240 -11.77 -3.46 4.32
CA ALA A 240 -12.44 -2.24 3.88
C ALA A 240 -11.99 -1.05 4.73
N ASP A 241 -12.02 -1.18 6.06
CA ASP A 241 -11.59 -0.14 6.99
C ASP A 241 -10.09 0.18 6.85
N TYR A 242 -9.23 -0.83 6.59
CA TYR A 242 -7.82 -0.61 6.28
C TYR A 242 -7.62 0.20 4.99
N PHE A 243 -8.40 -0.10 3.94
CA PHE A 243 -8.31 0.63 2.68
C PHE A 243 -8.84 2.06 2.80
N GLU A 244 -9.90 2.28 3.57
CA GLU A 244 -10.41 3.62 3.90
C GLU A 244 -9.38 4.41 4.72
N ALA A 245 -8.82 3.80 5.77
CA ALA A 245 -7.83 4.44 6.64
C ALA A 245 -6.54 4.84 5.90
N THR A 246 -6.17 4.12 4.83
CA THR A 246 -4.95 4.34 4.03
C THR A 246 -5.25 4.86 2.62
N GLU A 247 -6.42 5.46 2.40
CA GLU A 247 -6.85 5.86 1.06
C GLU A 247 -6.00 7.02 0.50
N ASN A 248 -5.77 8.03 1.35
CA ASN A 248 -5.18 9.32 0.97
C ASN A 248 -3.75 9.54 1.47
N ASP A 249 -3.13 8.51 2.03
CA ASP A 249 -1.77 8.56 2.55
C ASP A 249 -0.81 7.65 1.77
N LEU A 250 0.47 7.77 2.08
CA LEU A 250 1.52 6.95 1.48
C LEU A 250 1.57 5.50 2.05
N ASN A 251 0.79 5.18 3.08
CA ASN A 251 0.63 3.82 3.63
C ASN A 251 -0.23 2.92 2.75
N ALA A 252 -0.82 3.48 1.70
CA ALA A 252 -1.54 2.76 0.69
C ALA A 252 -0.73 1.60 0.07
N THR A 253 -1.25 0.37 0.15
CA THR A 253 -0.66 -0.82 -0.47
C THR A 253 -1.71 -1.70 -1.16
N PHE A 254 -1.26 -2.46 -2.15
CA PHE A 254 -2.04 -3.48 -2.84
C PHE A 254 -1.97 -4.84 -2.11
N LYS A 255 -3.07 -5.58 -2.08
CA LYS A 255 -3.21 -6.85 -1.34
C LYS A 255 -3.64 -8.01 -2.23
N TYR A 256 -3.22 -9.21 -1.85
CA TYR A 256 -3.61 -10.48 -2.45
C TYR A 256 -4.39 -11.29 -1.43
N LEU A 257 -5.61 -11.70 -1.78
CA LEU A 257 -6.47 -12.50 -0.92
C LEU A 257 -6.80 -13.82 -1.59
N GLU A 258 -6.55 -14.93 -0.90
CA GLU A 258 -6.79 -16.28 -1.43
C GLU A 258 -7.58 -17.10 -0.42
N PHE A 259 -8.70 -17.68 -0.87
CA PHE A 259 -9.57 -18.49 -0.02
C PHE A 259 -9.37 -19.97 -0.30
N ASN A 260 -8.90 -20.71 0.69
CA ASN A 260 -8.99 -22.16 0.71
C ASN A 260 -10.43 -22.54 1.10
N VAL A 261 -11.14 -23.23 0.22
CA VAL A 261 -12.57 -23.53 0.38
C VAL A 261 -12.75 -24.90 1.03
N ARG A 262 -13.37 -24.90 2.20
CA ARG A 262 -13.49 -26.07 3.07
C ARG A 262 -14.93 -26.28 3.55
N LEU A 263 -15.24 -27.49 4.00
CA LEU A 263 -16.49 -27.77 4.71
C LEU A 263 -16.23 -27.75 6.22
N ALA A 264 -17.10 -27.08 6.98
CA ALA A 264 -17.01 -27.11 8.44
C ALA A 264 -17.33 -28.52 8.97
N ALA A 265 -16.59 -28.97 10.00
CA ALA A 265 -16.88 -30.24 10.67
C ALA A 265 -18.20 -30.13 11.47
N PRO A 266 -19.03 -31.19 11.52
CA PRO A 266 -20.32 -31.14 12.20
C PRO A 266 -20.18 -30.81 13.68
N PHE A 267 -21.16 -30.07 14.22
CA PHE A 267 -21.19 -29.67 15.64
C PHE A 267 -21.03 -30.86 16.61
N ASP A 268 -21.71 -31.97 16.33
CA ASP A 268 -21.69 -33.18 17.17
C ASP A 268 -20.40 -34.02 17.02
N ASN A 269 -19.59 -33.76 15.99
CA ASN A 269 -18.32 -34.43 15.74
C ASN A 269 -17.28 -33.45 15.14
N PRO A 270 -16.71 -32.55 15.97
CA PRO A 270 -15.87 -31.43 15.52
C PRO A 270 -14.50 -31.85 14.95
N THR A 271 -14.21 -33.15 14.90
CA THR A 271 -13.00 -33.72 14.30
C THR A 271 -13.25 -34.43 12.96
N ASP A 272 -14.51 -34.51 12.52
CA ASP A 272 -14.86 -35.22 11.30
C ASP A 272 -14.72 -34.33 10.06
N THR A 273 -13.66 -34.59 9.31
CA THR A 273 -13.36 -33.93 8.04
C THR A 273 -13.74 -34.78 6.83
N THR A 274 -14.55 -35.83 7.02
CA THR A 274 -14.84 -36.82 5.97
C THR A 274 -16.27 -36.78 5.45
N ASN A 275 -17.19 -36.13 6.17
CA ASN A 275 -18.59 -36.09 5.79
C ASN A 275 -18.82 -35.32 4.49
N PRO A 276 -19.48 -35.89 3.46
CA PRO A 276 -19.77 -35.13 2.25
C PRO A 276 -20.66 -33.93 2.55
N ALA A 277 -20.45 -32.82 1.85
CA ALA A 277 -21.39 -31.70 1.87
C ALA A 277 -22.75 -32.18 1.33
N ASP A 278 -23.87 -31.77 1.93
CA ASP A 278 -25.17 -32.08 1.32
C ASP A 278 -25.48 -31.09 0.17
N PRO A 279 -25.72 -31.59 -1.07
CA PRO A 279 -25.84 -30.76 -2.25
C PRO A 279 -26.99 -29.74 -2.21
N GLU A 280 -28.06 -30.00 -1.45
CA GLU A 280 -29.20 -29.08 -1.34
C GLU A 280 -28.89 -27.88 -0.45
N ARG A 281 -27.80 -27.94 0.32
CA ARG A 281 -27.39 -26.92 1.28
C ARG A 281 -26.06 -26.27 0.93
N LEU A 282 -25.56 -26.49 -0.29
CA LEU A 282 -24.42 -25.73 -0.82
C LEU A 282 -24.79 -24.24 -0.97
N PRO A 283 -23.80 -23.33 -1.00
CA PRO A 283 -24.07 -21.93 -1.18
C PRO A 283 -24.81 -21.66 -2.51
N THR A 284 -25.76 -20.74 -2.45
CA THR A 284 -26.59 -20.30 -3.57
C THR A 284 -26.46 -18.79 -3.74
N PHE A 285 -27.13 -18.22 -4.74
CA PHE A 285 -27.11 -16.78 -5.00
C PHE A 285 -27.35 -15.94 -3.73
N GLY A 286 -26.50 -14.93 -3.52
CA GLY A 286 -26.45 -14.10 -2.32
C GLY A 286 -25.48 -14.63 -1.25
N ASN A 287 -25.01 -15.88 -1.38
CA ASN A 287 -24.03 -16.52 -0.51
C ASN A 287 -22.83 -17.08 -1.29
N TYR A 288 -22.69 -16.74 -2.58
CA TYR A 288 -21.42 -17.00 -3.27
C TYR A 288 -20.31 -16.17 -2.62
N ILE A 289 -19.08 -16.68 -2.64
CA ILE A 289 -17.95 -15.98 -2.02
C ILE A 289 -17.78 -14.59 -2.67
N SER A 290 -17.95 -14.51 -3.99
CA SER A 290 -17.93 -13.27 -4.74
C SER A 290 -19.01 -12.28 -4.33
N ASP A 291 -20.25 -12.73 -4.05
CA ASP A 291 -21.34 -11.86 -3.58
C ASP A 291 -20.94 -11.15 -2.27
N LEU A 292 -20.35 -11.92 -1.35
CA LEU A 292 -19.96 -11.44 -0.03
C LEU A 292 -18.76 -10.50 -0.08
N ILE A 293 -17.74 -10.82 -0.88
CA ILE A 293 -16.59 -9.92 -1.10
C ILE A 293 -17.04 -8.63 -1.77
N ASN A 294 -17.83 -8.74 -2.85
CA ASN A 294 -18.27 -7.58 -3.63
C ASN A 294 -19.12 -6.63 -2.79
N SER A 295 -19.89 -7.15 -1.82
CA SER A 295 -20.69 -6.33 -0.91
C SER A 295 -19.88 -5.30 -0.11
N SER A 296 -18.63 -5.63 0.22
CA SER A 296 -17.78 -4.82 1.11
C SER A 296 -16.56 -4.22 0.40
N LEU A 297 -16.02 -4.90 -0.61
CA LEU A 297 -14.73 -4.57 -1.24
C LEU A 297 -14.85 -4.18 -2.72
N SER A 298 -16.06 -4.05 -3.28
CA SER A 298 -16.28 -3.74 -4.72
C SER A 298 -15.51 -2.53 -5.22
N SER A 299 -15.38 -1.47 -4.43
CA SER A 299 -14.66 -0.25 -4.79
C SER A 299 -13.15 -0.43 -4.90
N TYR A 300 -12.61 -1.52 -4.32
CA TYR A 300 -11.18 -1.77 -4.23
C TYR A 300 -10.73 -2.99 -5.05
N LEU A 301 -11.67 -3.77 -5.60
CA LEU A 301 -11.39 -5.08 -6.19
C LEU A 301 -10.98 -4.98 -7.66
N TYR A 302 -9.83 -5.57 -7.99
CA TYR A 302 -9.46 -5.87 -9.37
C TYR A 302 -9.87 -7.30 -9.73
N THR A 303 -10.64 -7.46 -10.81
CA THR A 303 -11.36 -8.70 -11.12
C THR A 303 -10.81 -9.42 -12.36
N PRO A 304 -11.09 -10.73 -12.52
CA PRO A 304 -10.83 -11.46 -13.76
C PRO A 304 -11.48 -10.83 -15.00
N ALA A 305 -12.69 -10.28 -14.86
CA ALA A 305 -13.38 -9.57 -15.94
C ALA A 305 -12.59 -8.35 -16.41
N ALA A 306 -12.10 -7.53 -15.47
CA ALA A 306 -11.26 -6.38 -15.76
C ALA A 306 -9.96 -6.82 -16.47
N LEU A 307 -9.26 -7.82 -15.93
CA LEU A 307 -8.04 -8.35 -16.52
C LEU A 307 -8.26 -8.83 -17.97
N ARG A 308 -9.32 -9.58 -18.22
CA ARG A 308 -9.65 -10.10 -19.55
C ARG A 308 -9.89 -8.96 -20.55
N SER A 309 -10.66 -7.95 -20.13
CA SER A 309 -10.93 -6.77 -20.95
C SER A 309 -9.66 -5.97 -21.25
N GLU A 310 -8.83 -5.74 -20.24
CA GLU A 310 -7.61 -4.95 -20.36
C GLU A 310 -6.54 -5.65 -21.21
N ARG A 311 -6.41 -6.98 -21.08
CA ARG A 311 -5.52 -7.80 -21.90
C ARG A 311 -5.88 -7.81 -23.38
N ALA A 312 -7.16 -7.66 -23.72
CA ALA A 312 -7.65 -7.76 -25.09
C ALA A 312 -7.21 -6.59 -25.97
N ASN A 313 -6.92 -5.42 -25.39
CA ASN A 313 -6.42 -4.26 -26.11
C ASN A 313 -5.56 -3.35 -25.21
N LEU A 314 -4.24 -3.54 -25.28
CA LEU A 314 -3.24 -2.83 -24.49
C LEU A 314 -3.21 -1.32 -24.77
N ASN A 315 -3.46 -0.90 -26.01
CA ASN A 315 -3.50 0.51 -26.40
C ASN A 315 -4.71 1.26 -25.81
N GLN A 316 -5.74 0.53 -25.36
CA GLN A 316 -6.91 1.08 -24.67
C GLN A 316 -6.86 0.84 -23.15
N SER A 317 -5.86 0.09 -22.66
CA SER A 317 -5.71 -0.28 -21.26
C SER A 317 -4.41 0.25 -20.66
N TRP A 318 -3.39 -0.59 -20.46
CA TRP A 318 -2.18 -0.25 -19.70
C TRP A 318 -1.17 0.58 -20.47
N PHE A 319 -1.28 0.61 -21.80
CA PHE A 319 -0.39 1.33 -22.71
C PHE A 319 -1.18 2.39 -23.51
N ALA A 320 -2.26 2.91 -22.93
CA ALA A 320 -2.92 4.10 -23.45
C ALA A 320 -1.96 5.31 -23.44
N HIS A 321 -2.14 6.22 -24.39
CA HIS A 321 -1.18 7.30 -24.67
C HIS A 321 -0.99 8.28 -23.51
N ASP A 322 -1.97 8.38 -22.62
CA ASP A 322 -2.02 9.27 -21.45
C ASP A 322 -1.50 8.62 -20.16
N ILE A 323 -0.94 7.41 -20.24
CA ILE A 323 -0.36 6.71 -19.09
C ILE A 323 1.14 6.94 -19.07
N ASP A 324 1.61 7.70 -18.08
CA ASP A 324 3.03 8.06 -17.92
C ASP A 324 3.90 6.90 -17.40
N ASN A 325 3.31 5.96 -16.65
CA ASN A 325 4.02 4.86 -16.00
C ASN A 325 3.39 3.49 -16.31
N PRO A 326 3.43 3.05 -17.58
CA PRO A 326 2.88 1.76 -17.97
C PRO A 326 3.74 0.61 -17.39
N PRO A 327 3.15 -0.60 -17.26
CA PRO A 327 3.89 -1.80 -16.90
C PRO A 327 5.07 -2.04 -17.84
N ILE A 328 6.17 -2.56 -17.31
CA ILE A 328 7.36 -2.89 -18.10
C ILE A 328 7.02 -4.05 -19.05
N VAL A 329 7.10 -3.79 -20.36
CA VAL A 329 6.64 -4.73 -21.40
C VAL A 329 7.48 -6.00 -21.45
N GLU A 330 8.73 -5.95 -21.03
CA GLU A 330 9.65 -7.10 -21.05
C GLU A 330 9.25 -8.20 -20.06
N TYR A 331 8.31 -7.93 -19.15
CA TYR A 331 7.70 -8.93 -18.25
C TYR A 331 6.50 -9.66 -18.86
N MET A 332 6.12 -9.37 -20.11
CA MET A 332 4.94 -9.97 -20.73
C MET A 332 5.11 -10.22 -22.23
N THR A 333 4.31 -11.13 -22.76
CA THR A 333 4.22 -11.37 -24.19
C THR A 333 3.21 -10.40 -24.80
N THR A 334 3.61 -9.65 -25.82
CA THR A 334 2.69 -8.78 -26.59
C THR A 334 2.51 -9.29 -28.01
N MET A 335 1.28 -9.35 -28.48
CA MET A 335 0.93 -9.81 -29.82
C MET A 335 0.05 -8.77 -30.52
N PRO A 336 0.24 -8.51 -31.82
CA PRO A 336 -0.65 -7.65 -32.57
C PRO A 336 -2.03 -8.30 -32.75
N LEU A 337 -3.10 -7.49 -32.69
CA LEU A 337 -4.42 -7.91 -33.15
C LEU A 337 -4.42 -8.20 -34.66
N ASP A 338 -5.36 -9.01 -35.14
CA ASP A 338 -5.45 -9.42 -36.56
C ASP A 338 -5.50 -8.25 -37.55
N ASN A 339 -6.05 -7.12 -37.14
CA ASN A 339 -6.14 -5.91 -37.94
C ASN A 339 -4.92 -4.96 -37.80
N GLY A 340 -3.93 -5.31 -36.97
CA GLY A 340 -2.74 -4.51 -36.67
C GLY A 340 -3.00 -3.21 -35.91
N SER A 341 -4.22 -2.97 -35.43
CA SER A 341 -4.62 -1.68 -34.84
C SER A 341 -4.18 -1.48 -33.39
N ALA A 342 -3.91 -2.57 -32.66
CA ALA A 342 -3.47 -2.55 -31.28
C ALA A 342 -2.74 -3.85 -30.90
N LEU A 343 -2.19 -3.87 -29.70
CA LEU A 343 -1.57 -5.05 -29.09
C LEU A 343 -2.53 -5.70 -28.07
N TYR A 344 -2.43 -7.00 -27.90
CA TYR A 344 -3.02 -7.75 -26.80
C TYR A 344 -1.93 -8.58 -26.09
N THR A 345 -2.22 -9.06 -24.89
CA THR A 345 -1.30 -9.95 -24.15
C THR A 345 -2.03 -11.16 -23.57
N PRO A 346 -1.50 -12.38 -23.75
CA PRO A 346 -2.09 -13.58 -23.14
C PRO A 346 -1.72 -13.73 -21.65
N ASP A 347 -0.59 -13.18 -21.22
CA ASP A 347 0.08 -13.45 -19.95
C ASP A 347 0.38 -12.20 -19.11
N GLY A 348 0.31 -11.00 -19.69
CA GLY A 348 0.66 -9.76 -19.01
C GLY A 348 -0.27 -9.38 -17.86
N TRP A 349 0.23 -8.64 -16.89
CA TRP A 349 -0.55 -8.12 -15.77
C TRP A 349 -0.31 -6.61 -15.65
N PRO A 350 -1.25 -5.87 -15.06
CA PRO A 350 -0.97 -4.48 -14.73
C PRO A 350 0.03 -4.41 -13.58
N SER A 351 0.67 -3.26 -13.44
CA SER A 351 1.55 -2.93 -12.32
C SER A 351 0.80 -2.17 -11.23
N GLU A 352 1.42 -2.00 -10.06
CA GLU A 352 0.81 -1.22 -8.98
C GLU A 352 0.55 0.24 -9.39
N SER A 353 1.37 0.81 -10.28
CA SER A 353 1.12 2.14 -10.85
C SER A 353 -0.24 2.25 -11.56
N ILE A 354 -0.69 1.17 -12.21
CA ILE A 354 -1.99 1.14 -12.88
C ILE A 354 -3.11 0.83 -11.90
N ILE A 355 -2.99 -0.25 -11.14
CA ILE A 355 -4.10 -0.74 -10.30
C ILE A 355 -4.35 0.22 -9.14
N MET A 356 -3.30 0.60 -8.42
CA MET A 356 -3.41 1.37 -7.20
C MET A 356 -3.35 2.88 -7.42
N PHE A 357 -2.40 3.37 -8.23
CA PHE A 357 -2.24 4.83 -8.38
C PHE A 357 -3.20 5.43 -9.42
N LEU A 358 -3.43 4.75 -10.56
CA LEU A 358 -4.33 5.25 -11.59
C LEU A 358 -5.80 4.89 -11.33
N ARG A 359 -6.09 3.67 -10.83
CA ARG A 359 -7.46 3.15 -10.68
C ARG A 359 -7.98 3.08 -9.24
N ALA A 360 -7.14 3.36 -8.24
CA ALA A 360 -7.48 3.26 -6.81
C ALA A 360 -7.99 1.88 -6.36
N LEU A 361 -7.71 0.83 -7.12
CA LEU A 361 -7.99 -0.56 -6.73
C LEU A 361 -6.86 -1.06 -5.83
N ARG A 362 -7.20 -1.85 -4.81
CA ARG A 362 -6.30 -2.19 -3.69
C ARG A 362 -6.23 -3.69 -3.40
N ILE A 363 -7.05 -4.53 -4.02
CA ILE A 363 -7.05 -5.96 -3.74
C ILE A 363 -7.40 -6.82 -4.96
N ILE A 364 -6.81 -8.01 -5.05
CA ILE A 364 -7.31 -9.11 -5.87
C ILE A 364 -7.72 -10.29 -4.99
N ALA A 365 -8.77 -11.00 -5.39
CA ALA A 365 -9.28 -12.16 -4.67
C ALA A 365 -9.25 -13.40 -5.57
N GLY A 366 -8.82 -14.53 -5.02
CA GLY A 366 -8.81 -15.81 -5.71
C GLY A 366 -9.25 -16.97 -4.82
N ILE A 367 -9.51 -18.10 -5.45
CA ILE A 367 -9.73 -19.38 -4.80
C ILE A 367 -8.39 -20.12 -4.79
N GLY A 368 -8.01 -20.64 -3.63
CA GLY A 368 -6.82 -21.45 -3.43
C GLY A 368 -7.15 -22.95 -3.53
N SER A 369 -6.82 -23.69 -2.48
CA SER A 369 -7.17 -25.10 -2.38
C SER A 369 -8.67 -25.31 -2.13
N VAL A 370 -9.21 -26.43 -2.63
CA VAL A 370 -10.62 -26.79 -2.45
C VAL A 370 -10.69 -28.21 -1.92
N ASP A 371 -11.32 -28.39 -0.76
CA ASP A 371 -11.52 -29.72 -0.18
C ASP A 371 -12.45 -30.56 -1.06
N SER A 372 -12.26 -31.88 -1.05
CA SER A 372 -13.03 -32.81 -1.89
C SER A 372 -14.54 -32.70 -1.69
N GLN A 373 -14.97 -32.38 -0.46
CA GLN A 373 -16.38 -32.18 -0.09
C GLN A 373 -17.01 -30.95 -0.75
N MET A 374 -16.20 -29.93 -1.10
CA MET A 374 -16.66 -28.66 -1.65
C MET A 374 -16.53 -28.57 -3.17
N GLN A 375 -16.15 -29.66 -3.85
CA GLN A 375 -15.99 -29.67 -5.32
C GLN A 375 -17.30 -29.43 -6.09
N GLN A 376 -18.47 -29.64 -5.46
CA GLN A 376 -19.77 -29.39 -6.06
C GLN A 376 -20.24 -27.93 -5.94
N TYR A 377 -19.51 -27.09 -5.20
CA TYR A 377 -19.78 -25.66 -5.16
C TYR A 377 -19.60 -25.04 -6.57
N ASP A 378 -20.51 -24.14 -6.95
CA ASP A 378 -20.49 -23.50 -8.26
C ASP A 378 -19.46 -22.36 -8.32
N PHE A 379 -18.19 -22.71 -8.53
CA PHE A 379 -17.12 -21.74 -8.77
C PHE A 379 -17.33 -20.91 -10.04
N GLY A 380 -18.21 -21.34 -10.95
CA GLY A 380 -18.54 -20.58 -12.16
C GLY A 380 -19.29 -19.28 -11.82
N ALA A 381 -20.07 -19.27 -10.74
CA ALA A 381 -20.74 -18.08 -10.24
C ALA A 381 -19.75 -17.00 -9.73
N ASP A 382 -18.58 -17.41 -9.24
CA ASP A 382 -17.54 -16.49 -8.73
C ASP A 382 -16.58 -15.99 -9.82
N ALA A 383 -16.52 -16.64 -10.98
CA ALA A 383 -15.40 -16.55 -11.93
C ALA A 383 -15.21 -15.18 -12.61
N GLU A 384 -16.21 -14.30 -12.57
CA GLU A 384 -16.08 -12.92 -13.08
C GLU A 384 -15.49 -11.96 -12.05
N THR A 385 -15.57 -12.31 -10.76
CA THR A 385 -15.14 -11.48 -9.62
C THR A 385 -13.87 -12.01 -8.97
N MET A 386 -13.70 -13.33 -8.91
CA MET A 386 -12.59 -14.02 -8.25
C MET A 386 -11.80 -14.89 -9.23
N PHE A 387 -10.49 -14.90 -9.04
CA PHE A 387 -9.60 -15.76 -9.81
C PHE A 387 -9.73 -17.24 -9.38
N LEU A 388 -9.80 -18.14 -10.36
CA LEU A 388 -9.92 -19.58 -10.11
C LEU A 388 -8.62 -20.19 -9.53
N PRO A 389 -8.68 -21.43 -8.98
CA PRO A 389 -7.52 -22.11 -8.41
C PRO A 389 -6.29 -22.11 -9.33
N GLY A 390 -5.14 -21.73 -8.76
CA GLY A 390 -3.84 -21.70 -9.45
C GLY A 390 -3.62 -20.52 -10.40
N TYR A 391 -4.53 -19.54 -10.45
CA TYR A 391 -4.40 -18.40 -11.36
C TYR A 391 -3.53 -17.26 -10.81
N ILE A 392 -3.59 -17.02 -9.49
CA ILE A 392 -2.82 -15.97 -8.80
C ILE A 392 -1.78 -16.53 -7.83
N SER A 393 -1.60 -17.84 -7.77
CA SER A 393 -0.62 -18.54 -6.94
C SER A 393 -0.01 -19.72 -7.69
N SER A 394 1.29 -19.90 -7.52
CA SER A 394 2.06 -21.03 -8.04
C SER A 394 3.01 -21.50 -6.95
N ASP A 395 2.68 -22.61 -6.29
CA ASP A 395 3.50 -23.18 -5.22
C ASP A 395 4.77 -23.82 -5.81
N ILE A 396 5.91 -23.31 -5.38
CA ILE A 396 7.22 -23.78 -5.83
C ILE A 396 7.80 -24.72 -4.77
N GLY A 397 8.04 -25.96 -5.19
CA GLY A 397 8.77 -26.96 -4.41
C GLY A 397 10.22 -26.55 -4.19
N THR A 398 10.46 -25.78 -3.13
CA THR A 398 11.80 -25.35 -2.72
C THR A 398 12.39 -26.32 -1.72
N THR A 399 13.72 -26.37 -1.62
CA THR A 399 14.42 -27.02 -0.52
C THR A 399 15.36 -26.05 0.14
N LEU A 400 15.35 -26.00 1.47
CA LEU A 400 16.20 -25.13 2.27
C LEU A 400 17.28 -25.94 3.00
N SER A 401 18.46 -25.35 3.14
CA SER A 401 19.46 -25.82 4.10
C SER A 401 19.07 -25.43 5.53
N SER A 402 19.78 -25.97 6.52
CA SER A 402 19.49 -25.75 7.95
C SER A 402 19.62 -24.30 8.41
N ASP A 403 20.40 -23.49 7.70
CA ASP A 403 20.59 -22.06 7.91
C ASP A 403 19.56 -21.20 7.15
N GLY A 404 18.71 -21.80 6.32
CA GLY A 404 17.65 -21.13 5.57
C GLY A 404 18.00 -20.75 4.13
N ALA A 405 19.17 -21.13 3.61
CA ALA A 405 19.49 -20.85 2.21
C ALA A 405 18.72 -21.76 1.24
N VAL A 406 18.24 -21.21 0.12
CA VAL A 406 17.56 -21.99 -0.93
C VAL A 406 18.59 -22.81 -1.70
N THR A 407 18.42 -24.13 -1.67
CA THR A 407 19.30 -25.11 -2.33
C THR A 407 18.71 -25.64 -3.64
N ASN A 408 17.39 -25.64 -3.77
CA ASN A 408 16.66 -26.02 -4.99
C ASN A 408 15.40 -25.17 -5.15
N GLY A 409 14.97 -24.97 -6.40
CA GLY A 409 13.75 -24.25 -6.75
C GLY A 409 13.92 -22.75 -7.01
N CYS A 410 15.15 -22.22 -6.95
CA CYS A 410 15.42 -20.80 -7.16
C CYS A 410 15.28 -20.37 -8.64
N PHE A 411 14.62 -19.24 -8.92
CA PHE A 411 14.56 -18.64 -10.27
C PHE A 411 15.79 -17.79 -10.62
N TYR A 412 16.82 -17.79 -9.79
CA TYR A 412 18.12 -17.29 -10.20
C TYR A 412 18.90 -18.41 -10.89
N GLN A 413 19.22 -18.24 -12.17
CA GLN A 413 20.11 -19.12 -12.92
C GLN A 413 21.32 -18.34 -13.43
N PRO A 414 22.54 -18.66 -12.96
CA PRO A 414 23.75 -18.01 -13.44
C PRO A 414 23.88 -18.07 -14.96
N GLY A 415 24.15 -16.93 -15.60
CA GLY A 415 24.34 -16.83 -17.05
C GLY A 415 23.07 -16.89 -17.89
N ASN A 416 21.89 -17.11 -17.29
CA ASN A 416 20.61 -17.05 -17.99
C ASN A 416 19.84 -15.79 -17.58
N THR A 417 19.70 -14.84 -18.51
CA THR A 417 19.11 -13.52 -18.27
C THR A 417 17.75 -13.33 -18.93
N THR A 418 17.17 -14.38 -19.52
CA THR A 418 15.89 -14.32 -20.26
C THR A 418 14.69 -14.68 -19.38
N LEU A 419 13.58 -13.95 -19.51
CA LEU A 419 12.39 -14.19 -18.70
C LEU A 419 11.74 -15.55 -18.96
N SER A 420 11.70 -16.00 -20.21
CA SER A 420 11.04 -17.26 -20.59
C SER A 420 11.63 -18.48 -19.91
N ALA A 421 12.92 -18.44 -19.58
CA ALA A 421 13.58 -19.49 -18.83
C ALA A 421 13.37 -19.36 -17.30
N MET A 422 13.09 -18.16 -16.80
CA MET A 422 13.08 -17.79 -15.38
C MET A 422 11.75 -17.14 -14.96
N ASN A 423 10.63 -17.71 -15.39
CA ASN A 423 9.32 -17.12 -15.15
C ASN A 423 8.85 -17.35 -13.70
N SER A 424 9.12 -16.37 -12.83
CA SER A 424 8.71 -16.38 -11.42
C SER A 424 7.29 -15.84 -11.18
N SER A 425 6.46 -15.73 -12.21
CA SER A 425 5.08 -15.25 -12.10
C SER A 425 4.30 -16.04 -11.06
N TRP A 426 3.73 -15.34 -10.08
CA TRP A 426 2.90 -15.89 -9.00
C TRP A 426 3.61 -16.90 -8.09
N ALA A 427 4.94 -16.97 -8.11
CA ALA A 427 5.69 -17.92 -7.32
C ALA A 427 5.55 -17.64 -5.82
N ILE A 428 5.08 -18.66 -5.08
CA ILE A 428 4.99 -18.67 -3.62
C ILE A 428 5.67 -19.91 -3.06
N SER A 429 6.07 -19.85 -1.79
CA SER A 429 6.48 -21.05 -1.06
C SER A 429 6.22 -20.89 0.43
N SER A 430 5.62 -21.91 1.04
CA SER A 430 5.42 -22.02 2.49
C SER A 430 6.49 -22.86 3.17
N ASN A 431 7.51 -23.31 2.44
CA ASN A 431 8.61 -24.10 2.98
C ASN A 431 9.62 -23.19 3.69
N LEU A 432 9.30 -22.79 4.92
CA LEU A 432 10.19 -22.04 5.80
C LEU A 432 10.69 -22.94 6.94
N PRO A 433 11.93 -22.76 7.41
CA PRO A 433 12.50 -23.60 8.46
C PRO A 433 11.86 -23.30 9.81
N ASN A 434 11.96 -24.28 10.73
CA ASN A 434 11.40 -24.27 12.09
C ASN A 434 11.33 -22.85 12.70
N MET A 435 10.10 -22.37 12.90
CA MET A 435 9.72 -21.01 13.33
C MET A 435 10.16 -20.61 14.75
N THR A 436 10.92 -21.47 15.42
CA THR A 436 11.51 -21.21 16.75
C THR A 436 12.68 -20.23 16.72
N SER A 437 13.37 -20.08 15.58
CA SER A 437 14.44 -19.09 15.34
C SER A 437 13.99 -18.04 14.33
N PRO A 438 13.40 -16.90 14.77
CA PRO A 438 12.90 -15.86 13.85
C PRO A 438 13.97 -15.33 12.88
N ASN A 439 15.23 -15.28 13.31
CA ASN A 439 16.33 -14.82 12.47
C ASN A 439 16.57 -15.79 11.30
N THR A 440 16.53 -17.10 11.56
CA THR A 440 16.70 -18.14 10.52
C THR A 440 15.51 -18.14 9.57
N THR A 441 14.30 -18.00 10.11
CA THR A 441 13.07 -17.90 9.32
C THR A 441 13.07 -16.64 8.43
N ALA A 442 13.47 -15.49 8.97
CA ALA A 442 13.54 -14.25 8.20
C ALA A 442 14.63 -14.30 7.13
N TYR A 443 15.79 -14.87 7.44
CA TYR A 443 16.83 -15.14 6.45
C TYR A 443 16.35 -16.05 5.32
N ALA A 444 15.61 -17.11 5.64
CA ALA A 444 15.00 -17.98 4.62
C ALA A 444 13.99 -17.23 3.76
N ALA A 445 13.17 -16.38 4.37
CA ALA A 445 12.21 -15.53 3.64
C ALA A 445 12.91 -14.54 2.70
N LEU A 446 14.01 -13.91 3.14
CA LEU A 446 14.86 -13.06 2.28
C LEU A 446 15.47 -13.88 1.12
N ASN A 447 15.93 -15.09 1.39
CA ASN A 447 16.55 -15.96 0.39
C ASN A 447 15.53 -16.42 -0.66
N LEU A 448 14.32 -16.80 -0.24
CA LEU A 448 13.18 -17.09 -1.13
C LEU A 448 12.82 -15.87 -2.00
N SER A 449 12.72 -14.69 -1.38
CA SER A 449 12.42 -13.45 -2.10
C SER A 449 13.50 -13.15 -3.14
N SER A 450 14.78 -13.30 -2.77
CA SER A 450 15.93 -13.15 -3.67
C SER A 450 15.95 -14.17 -4.82
N CYS A 451 15.24 -15.29 -4.64
CA CYS A 451 15.00 -16.31 -5.67
C CYS A 451 13.76 -16.02 -6.52
N GLY A 452 13.08 -14.88 -6.34
CA GLY A 452 11.85 -14.52 -7.05
C GLY A 452 10.60 -15.19 -6.50
N ILE A 453 10.62 -15.69 -5.25
CA ILE A 453 9.54 -16.47 -4.64
C ILE A 453 9.01 -15.73 -3.41
N SER A 454 7.70 -15.51 -3.36
CA SER A 454 7.08 -14.89 -2.18
C SER A 454 7.02 -15.90 -1.02
N PRO A 455 7.61 -15.58 0.16
CA PRO A 455 7.55 -16.45 1.32
C PRO A 455 6.18 -16.36 2.00
N ILE A 456 5.62 -17.52 2.38
CA ILE A 456 4.35 -17.62 3.11
C ILE A 456 4.61 -18.15 4.51
N LEU A 457 4.31 -17.36 5.54
CA LEU A 457 4.28 -17.84 6.92
C LEU A 457 3.08 -18.76 7.13
N ASN A 458 3.33 -20.03 7.38
CA ASN A 458 2.33 -21.07 7.61
C ASN A 458 2.33 -21.63 9.05
N GLU A 459 3.03 -20.96 9.96
CA GLU A 459 3.15 -21.32 11.37
C GLU A 459 3.38 -20.03 12.19
N PRO A 460 2.99 -20.00 13.48
CA PRO A 460 3.22 -18.85 14.33
C PRO A 460 4.71 -18.70 14.69
N LEU A 461 5.21 -17.46 14.75
CA LEU A 461 6.61 -17.20 15.10
C LEU A 461 6.82 -17.36 16.62
N ARG A 462 7.75 -18.25 17.03
CA ARG A 462 8.02 -18.61 18.43
C ARG A 462 6.78 -19.07 19.22
N ASP A 463 5.88 -19.80 18.57
CA ASP A 463 4.60 -20.26 19.15
C ASP A 463 3.71 -19.11 19.66
N SER A 464 3.96 -17.89 19.17
CA SER A 464 3.22 -16.69 19.56
C SER A 464 2.37 -16.20 18.40
N LEU A 465 1.08 -16.07 18.65
CA LEU A 465 0.12 -15.48 17.71
C LEU A 465 0.47 -14.01 17.41
N ALA A 466 0.13 -13.57 16.20
CA ALA A 466 0.34 -12.18 15.76
C ALA A 466 -0.52 -11.16 16.55
N ILE A 467 -1.55 -11.62 17.28
CA ILE A 467 -2.38 -10.78 18.16
C ILE A 467 -1.61 -10.21 19.36
N GLY A 468 -0.62 -10.94 19.91
CA GLY A 468 0.01 -10.59 21.20
C GLY A 468 1.49 -10.24 21.12
N ASN A 469 2.11 -10.38 19.95
CA ASN A 469 3.56 -10.24 19.78
C ASN A 469 3.94 -9.66 18.42
N SER A 470 3.39 -8.49 18.12
CA SER A 470 3.69 -7.74 16.89
C SER A 470 5.17 -7.43 16.72
N THR A 471 5.97 -7.37 17.80
CA THR A 471 7.43 -7.18 17.71
C THR A 471 8.14 -8.33 16.97
N THR A 472 7.71 -9.58 17.15
CA THR A 472 8.37 -10.71 16.47
C THR A 472 8.06 -10.72 14.97
N TYR A 473 6.81 -10.42 14.61
CA TYR A 473 6.37 -10.29 13.21
C TYR A 473 6.99 -9.05 12.53
N TYR A 474 7.09 -7.93 13.25
CA TYR A 474 7.83 -6.74 12.81
C TYR A 474 9.28 -7.09 12.46
N ARG A 475 9.96 -7.84 13.34
CA ARG A 475 11.34 -8.26 13.08
C ARG A 475 11.44 -9.17 11.85
N TYR A 476 10.48 -10.08 11.66
CA TYR A 476 10.42 -10.92 10.47
C TYR A 476 10.28 -10.09 9.19
N VAL A 477 9.36 -9.13 9.13
CA VAL A 477 9.19 -8.26 7.94
C VAL A 477 10.45 -7.44 7.68
N ARG A 478 11.04 -6.87 8.73
CA ARG A 478 12.29 -6.10 8.63
C ARG A 478 13.47 -6.95 8.13
N GLU A 479 13.64 -8.14 8.70
CA GLU A 479 14.79 -9.00 8.39
C GLU A 479 14.60 -9.80 7.08
N SER A 480 13.38 -9.86 6.55
CA SER A 480 13.10 -10.46 5.23
C SER A 480 13.12 -9.44 4.08
N LEU A 481 13.36 -8.16 4.37
CA LEU A 481 13.40 -7.09 3.39
C LEU A 481 14.60 -7.22 2.46
N TRP A 482 14.35 -7.14 1.15
CA TRP A 482 15.41 -7.07 0.13
C TRP A 482 15.81 -5.62 -0.13
N GLY A 483 17.00 -5.40 -0.68
CA GLY A 483 17.49 -4.05 -0.96
C GLY A 483 18.16 -3.45 0.27
N TRP A 484 17.45 -2.68 1.08
CA TRP A 484 18.04 -1.92 2.21
C TRP A 484 18.64 -2.77 3.33
N GLY A 485 19.77 -2.32 3.85
CA GLY A 485 20.42 -2.87 5.04
C GLY A 485 19.66 -2.57 6.33
N VAL A 486 20.13 -3.17 7.43
CA VAL A 486 19.56 -2.95 8.76
C VAL A 486 19.73 -1.48 9.16
N ASN A 487 18.63 -0.82 9.53
CA ASN A 487 18.57 0.62 9.83
C ASN A 487 18.83 1.55 8.63
N GLU A 488 18.68 1.05 7.40
CA GLU A 488 18.70 1.85 6.18
C GLU A 488 17.28 1.95 5.58
N PRO A 489 16.95 3.04 4.86
CA PRO A 489 17.76 4.24 4.65
C PRO A 489 17.92 5.06 5.94
N GLY A 490 19.17 5.29 6.34
CA GLY A 490 19.51 5.82 7.66
C GLY A 490 19.59 7.34 7.72
N ASP A 491 19.01 7.92 8.76
CA ASP A 491 19.03 9.37 9.01
C ASP A 491 20.40 9.89 9.47
N SER A 492 20.99 10.81 8.70
CA SER A 492 22.27 11.49 8.98
C SER A 492 22.22 12.53 10.12
N LEU A 493 21.33 12.39 11.12
CA LEU A 493 21.24 13.39 12.19
C LEU A 493 22.40 13.33 13.19
N THR A 494 23.24 12.29 13.15
CA THR A 494 24.34 12.09 14.13
C THR A 494 25.72 12.54 13.65
N LYS A 495 25.92 12.81 12.35
CA LYS A 495 27.25 13.13 11.80
C LYS A 495 27.42 14.54 11.22
N GLY A 496 26.37 15.36 11.19
CA GLY A 496 26.47 16.72 10.64
C GLY A 496 26.84 16.78 9.15
N THR A 497 26.71 15.67 8.41
CA THR A 497 26.91 15.62 6.96
C THR A 497 25.56 15.70 6.27
N THR A 498 25.37 16.77 5.50
CA THR A 498 24.10 17.15 4.85
C THR A 498 23.87 16.47 3.50
N ASP A 499 24.82 15.67 3.00
CA ASP A 499 24.86 15.24 1.60
C ASP A 499 24.67 13.71 1.44
N ARG A 500 24.14 13.05 2.47
CA ARG A 500 23.82 11.60 2.50
C ARG A 500 22.44 11.32 1.92
N HIS A 501 22.35 11.40 0.59
CA HIS A 501 21.08 11.30 -0.15
C HIS A 501 21.09 10.26 -1.27
N CYS A 502 22.18 9.52 -1.45
CA CYS A 502 22.38 8.61 -2.57
C CYS A 502 22.57 7.18 -2.08
N ALA A 503 22.01 6.19 -2.78
CA ALA A 503 22.15 4.80 -2.37
C ALA A 503 23.30 4.09 -3.08
N VAL A 504 23.96 3.20 -2.36
CA VAL A 504 24.95 2.27 -2.88
C VAL A 504 24.59 0.84 -2.49
N THR A 505 25.04 -0.14 -3.27
CA THR A 505 25.09 -1.55 -2.84
C THR A 505 26.49 -1.87 -2.31
N ASN A 506 26.56 -2.56 -1.16
CA ASN A 506 27.81 -2.92 -0.51
C ASN A 506 28.01 -4.44 -0.49
N LEU A 507 28.97 -4.95 -1.26
CA LEU A 507 29.19 -6.40 -1.38
C LEU A 507 29.76 -7.05 -0.11
N ASN A 508 30.33 -6.27 0.82
CA ASN A 508 30.75 -6.80 2.14
C ASN A 508 29.55 -7.12 3.03
N ASN A 509 28.38 -6.52 2.76
CA ASN A 509 27.13 -6.76 3.48
C ASN A 509 26.11 -7.48 2.58
N ASP A 510 26.58 -8.52 1.88
CA ASP A 510 25.78 -9.33 0.95
C ASP A 510 25.08 -8.58 -0.19
N GLY A 511 25.51 -7.35 -0.49
CA GLY A 511 24.91 -6.52 -1.52
C GLY A 511 23.67 -5.75 -1.06
N LEU A 512 23.43 -5.67 0.25
CA LEU A 512 22.43 -4.78 0.82
C LEU A 512 22.76 -3.31 0.53
N TRP A 513 21.72 -2.50 0.45
CA TRP A 513 21.79 -1.09 0.11
C TRP A 513 22.02 -0.26 1.37
N GLU A 514 22.81 0.77 1.24
CA GLU A 514 23.10 1.73 2.30
C GLU A 514 23.12 3.14 1.73
N VAL A 515 22.84 4.12 2.57
CA VAL A 515 22.95 5.53 2.19
C VAL A 515 24.42 5.94 2.18
N ALA A 516 24.84 6.70 1.18
CA ALA A 516 26.18 7.23 1.01
C ALA A 516 26.16 8.73 0.66
N GLU A 517 27.32 9.40 0.77
CA GLU A 517 27.45 10.80 0.39
C GLU A 517 27.52 10.91 -1.13
N CYS A 518 26.62 11.69 -1.74
CA CYS A 518 26.52 11.78 -3.21
C CYS A 518 27.81 12.27 -3.90
N THR A 519 28.73 12.85 -3.12
CA THR A 519 30.06 13.33 -3.55
C THR A 519 31.15 12.26 -3.53
N ASP A 520 30.89 11.08 -2.96
CA ASP A 520 31.83 9.96 -2.98
C ASP A 520 32.07 9.48 -4.41
N GLU A 521 33.24 8.87 -4.65
CA GLU A 521 33.60 8.32 -5.97
C GLU A 521 33.48 6.79 -5.93
N ASN A 522 32.46 6.25 -6.59
CA ASN A 522 32.22 4.81 -6.70
C ASN A 522 31.96 4.42 -8.16
N HIS A 523 32.06 3.12 -8.44
CA HIS A 523 31.61 2.57 -9.72
C HIS A 523 30.09 2.49 -9.76
N PHE A 524 29.49 2.40 -10.95
CA PHE A 524 28.05 2.43 -11.16
C PHE A 524 27.52 1.06 -11.56
N ILE A 525 26.34 0.70 -11.05
CA ILE A 525 25.58 -0.43 -11.56
C ILE A 525 24.85 -0.01 -12.84
N CYS A 526 25.14 -0.70 -13.93
CA CYS A 526 24.53 -0.47 -15.23
C CYS A 526 23.62 -1.64 -15.60
N ARG A 527 22.46 -1.38 -16.23
CA ARG A 527 21.60 -2.40 -16.85
C ARG A 527 21.72 -2.31 -18.36
N ARG A 528 21.86 -3.45 -19.04
CA ARG A 528 22.02 -3.49 -20.49
C ARG A 528 20.67 -3.36 -21.21
N ASN A 529 20.50 -2.31 -22.02
CA ASN A 529 19.31 -2.07 -22.86
C ASN A 529 18.00 -2.35 -22.09
N ASN A 530 17.09 -3.12 -22.69
CA ASN A 530 15.83 -3.55 -22.09
C ASN A 530 15.95 -4.94 -21.42
N SER A 531 17.16 -5.41 -21.09
CA SER A 531 17.33 -6.71 -20.42
C SER A 531 16.91 -6.62 -18.95
N LEU A 532 16.08 -7.56 -18.49
CA LEU A 532 15.61 -7.57 -17.09
C LEU A 532 16.72 -7.92 -16.09
N TYR A 533 17.57 -8.88 -16.45
CA TYR A 533 18.51 -9.54 -15.53
C TYR A 533 19.98 -9.38 -15.92
N GLU A 534 20.30 -8.60 -16.96
CA GLU A 534 21.68 -8.35 -17.39
C GLU A 534 22.20 -7.02 -16.82
N PHE A 535 23.07 -7.16 -15.83
CA PHE A 535 23.74 -6.05 -15.16
C PHE A 535 25.25 -6.07 -15.44
N SER A 536 25.87 -4.90 -15.39
CA SER A 536 27.31 -4.69 -15.45
C SER A 536 27.74 -3.60 -14.46
N VAL A 537 29.04 -3.40 -14.34
CA VAL A 537 29.65 -2.36 -13.50
C VAL A 537 30.47 -1.45 -14.40
N SER A 538 30.41 -0.13 -14.19
CA SER A 538 31.22 0.84 -14.93
C SER A 538 32.74 0.65 -14.70
N ASP A 539 33.54 0.98 -15.70
CA ASP A 539 35.00 0.91 -15.59
C ASP A 539 35.57 2.01 -14.69
N ASP A 540 35.04 3.24 -14.79
CA ASP A 540 35.51 4.38 -14.03
C ASP A 540 34.65 4.62 -12.77
N LYS A 541 35.31 5.17 -11.74
CA LYS A 541 34.65 5.72 -10.55
C LYS A 541 34.29 7.18 -10.80
N ALA A 542 33.12 7.59 -10.33
CA ALA A 542 32.71 8.99 -10.37
C ALA A 542 31.67 9.31 -9.27
N ARG A 543 31.27 10.57 -9.19
CA ARG A 543 30.23 11.03 -8.27
C ARG A 543 28.85 10.66 -8.77
N TYR A 544 27.89 10.51 -7.86
CA TYR A 544 26.53 10.05 -8.19
C TYR A 544 25.89 10.80 -9.38
N TYR A 545 26.03 12.13 -9.41
CA TYR A 545 25.47 13.00 -10.46
C TYR A 545 26.00 12.75 -11.88
N GLN A 546 27.06 11.96 -12.02
CA GLN A 546 27.65 11.59 -13.31
C GLN A 546 27.14 10.24 -13.82
N GLY A 547 26.17 9.62 -13.13
CA GLY A 547 25.68 8.28 -13.45
C GLY A 547 25.14 8.13 -14.86
N ASP A 548 24.48 9.15 -15.40
CA ASP A 548 23.90 9.10 -16.76
C ASP A 548 24.97 8.99 -17.88
N GLU A 549 26.22 9.37 -17.59
CA GLU A 549 27.35 9.29 -18.51
C GLU A 549 28.32 8.14 -18.18
N ALA A 550 28.11 7.44 -17.05
CA ALA A 550 29.07 6.47 -16.52
C ALA A 550 29.00 5.07 -17.15
N CYS A 551 27.88 4.75 -17.82
CA CYS A 551 27.63 3.45 -18.41
C CYS A 551 27.98 3.41 -19.91
N ASP A 552 28.31 2.22 -20.44
CA ASP A 552 28.62 2.00 -21.85
C ASP A 552 27.43 2.30 -22.77
N GLN A 553 27.68 2.49 -24.08
CA GLN A 553 26.67 2.89 -25.08
C GLN A 553 25.39 2.03 -25.15
N ASP A 554 25.45 0.76 -24.71
CA ASP A 554 24.32 -0.18 -24.69
C ASP A 554 23.74 -0.40 -23.28
N SER A 555 24.05 0.47 -22.33
CA SER A 555 23.66 0.33 -20.93
C SER A 555 23.35 1.66 -20.27
N SER A 556 22.57 1.62 -19.18
CA SER A 556 22.19 2.81 -18.44
C SER A 556 22.31 2.59 -16.94
N PHE A 557 22.55 3.68 -16.21
CA PHE A 557 22.64 3.65 -14.76
C PHE A 557 21.32 3.19 -14.15
N ALA A 558 21.37 2.16 -13.31
CA ALA A 558 20.19 1.40 -12.94
C ALA A 558 20.09 1.10 -11.44
N VAL A 559 18.87 0.81 -11.01
CA VAL A 559 18.54 0.21 -9.73
C VAL A 559 17.73 -1.07 -9.99
N PRO A 560 17.99 -2.18 -9.29
CA PRO A 560 17.17 -3.38 -9.40
C PRO A 560 15.78 -3.14 -8.81
N ARG A 561 14.75 -3.64 -9.50
CA ARG A 561 13.33 -3.35 -9.23
C ARG A 561 12.59 -4.47 -8.52
N THR A 562 13.21 -5.65 -8.45
CA THR A 562 12.72 -6.80 -7.72
C THR A 562 13.86 -7.44 -6.94
N ALA A 563 13.53 -8.26 -5.95
CA ALA A 563 14.52 -9.04 -5.21
C ALA A 563 15.35 -9.97 -6.12
N LEU A 564 14.72 -10.54 -7.16
CA LEU A 564 15.41 -11.38 -8.15
C LEU A 564 16.36 -10.55 -9.02
N GLU A 565 15.93 -9.37 -9.50
CA GLU A 565 16.83 -8.45 -10.21
C GLU A 565 18.03 -8.06 -9.33
N ASN A 566 17.81 -7.78 -8.04
CA ASN A 566 18.88 -7.45 -7.09
C ASN A 566 19.88 -8.62 -6.96
N ARG A 567 19.40 -9.87 -6.98
CA ARG A 567 20.27 -11.05 -6.97
C ARG A 567 21.16 -11.15 -8.21
N TYR A 568 20.61 -10.89 -9.40
CA TYR A 568 21.38 -10.84 -10.65
C TYR A 568 22.40 -9.70 -10.66
N MET A 569 22.02 -8.52 -10.18
CA MET A 569 22.91 -7.38 -10.02
C MET A 569 24.10 -7.71 -9.10
N ILE A 570 23.85 -8.28 -7.92
CA ILE A 570 24.90 -8.68 -6.97
C ILE A 570 25.84 -9.71 -7.60
N ALA A 571 25.30 -10.66 -8.37
CA ALA A 571 26.12 -11.65 -9.07
C ALA A 571 27.04 -10.99 -10.11
N ALA A 572 26.53 -10.05 -10.90
CA ALA A 572 27.32 -9.29 -11.87
C ALA A 572 28.42 -8.46 -11.19
N ALA A 573 28.11 -7.78 -10.09
CA ALA A 573 29.07 -7.00 -9.32
C ALA A 573 30.17 -7.88 -8.68
N ARG A 574 29.81 -9.07 -8.18
CA ARG A 574 30.77 -10.06 -7.67
C ARG A 574 31.67 -10.63 -8.77
N ASP A 575 31.11 -10.91 -9.94
CA ASP A 575 31.88 -11.37 -11.10
C ASP A 575 32.89 -10.29 -11.55
N TRP A 576 32.44 -9.03 -11.65
CA TRP A 576 33.32 -7.91 -11.95
C TRP A 576 34.44 -7.77 -10.91
N LEU A 577 34.10 -7.82 -9.62
CA LEU A 577 35.07 -7.74 -8.52
C LEU A 577 36.13 -8.85 -8.59
N SER A 578 35.74 -10.07 -8.98
CA SER A 578 36.67 -11.20 -9.11
C SER A 578 37.73 -11.02 -10.20
N ARG A 579 37.49 -10.10 -11.15
CA ARG A 579 38.39 -9.76 -12.25
C ARG A 579 39.34 -8.60 -11.92
N GLN A 580 39.11 -7.90 -10.81
CA GLN A 580 39.94 -6.78 -10.38
C GLN A 580 41.17 -7.28 -9.60
N THR A 581 42.37 -6.83 -10.00
CA THR A 581 43.63 -7.23 -9.36
C THR A 581 44.07 -6.28 -8.24
N ASP A 582 43.69 -5.01 -8.33
CA ASP A 582 44.13 -3.93 -7.44
C ASP A 582 42.94 -3.05 -7.03
N LEU A 583 41.98 -3.63 -6.29
CA LEU A 583 40.82 -2.87 -5.83
C LEU A 583 41.19 -2.04 -4.60
N ASP A 584 41.29 -0.73 -4.78
CA ASP A 584 41.41 0.22 -3.66
C ASP A 584 40.03 0.53 -3.08
N GLY A 585 39.79 0.10 -1.84
CA GLY A 585 38.61 0.43 -1.04
C GLY A 585 37.60 -0.70 -0.83
N ALA A 586 36.44 -0.36 -0.26
CA ALA A 586 35.33 -1.30 -0.11
C ALA A 586 34.62 -1.51 -1.47
N PRO A 587 34.10 -2.72 -1.74
CA PRO A 587 33.37 -3.03 -2.98
C PRO A 587 31.96 -2.46 -2.93
N VAL A 588 31.86 -1.14 -3.12
CA VAL A 588 30.64 -0.33 -3.03
C VAL A 588 30.35 0.26 -4.41
N PHE A 589 29.07 0.22 -4.82
CA PHE A 589 28.63 0.61 -6.15
C PHE A 589 27.38 1.49 -6.09
N TRP A 590 27.35 2.56 -6.87
CA TRP A 590 26.18 3.42 -7.01
C TRP A 590 24.99 2.65 -7.57
N LEU A 591 23.81 2.91 -7.00
CA LEU A 591 22.50 2.48 -7.50
C LEU A 591 21.72 3.72 -7.95
N SER A 592 20.96 3.64 -9.04
CA SER A 592 20.17 4.77 -9.55
C SER A 592 18.91 5.02 -8.72
N ILE A 593 19.10 5.39 -7.45
CA ILE A 593 18.08 5.76 -6.48
C ILE A 593 18.64 6.74 -5.44
N ASN A 594 17.87 7.79 -5.13
CA ASN A 594 18.26 8.88 -4.23
C ASN A 594 17.04 9.58 -3.62
N ASP A 595 17.22 10.37 -2.57
CA ASP A 595 16.20 11.26 -1.98
C ASP A 595 16.62 12.74 -1.99
N ILE A 596 17.37 13.15 -3.02
CA ILE A 596 17.98 14.49 -3.13
C ILE A 596 16.92 15.61 -3.20
N ASP A 597 15.84 15.42 -3.97
CA ASP A 597 14.81 16.45 -4.15
C ASP A 597 14.00 16.67 -2.87
N THR A 598 13.55 15.58 -2.25
CA THR A 598 12.77 15.61 -1.01
C THR A 598 13.25 14.48 -0.11
N LYS A 599 13.73 14.84 1.09
CA LYS A 599 14.18 13.87 2.10
C LYS A 599 13.12 12.77 2.34
N ASP A 600 13.58 11.54 2.49
CA ASP A 600 12.75 10.33 2.70
C ASP A 600 11.86 9.96 1.49
N CYS A 601 11.95 10.69 0.39
CA CYS A 601 11.27 10.38 -0.87
C CYS A 601 12.27 9.83 -1.88
N TRP A 602 12.56 8.53 -1.75
CA TRP A 602 13.52 7.83 -2.61
C TRP A 602 12.96 7.59 -4.01
N VAL A 603 13.61 8.16 -5.01
CA VAL A 603 13.21 8.13 -6.42
C VAL A 603 14.30 7.51 -7.28
N SER A 604 13.91 6.82 -8.35
CA SER A 604 14.85 6.22 -9.31
C SER A 604 15.25 7.22 -10.40
N GLY A 605 16.56 7.34 -10.66
CA GLY A 605 17.13 8.30 -11.61
C GLY A 605 17.82 9.49 -10.93
N VAL A 606 18.86 10.04 -11.55
CA VAL A 606 19.72 11.10 -10.97
C VAL A 606 18.94 12.39 -10.71
N ASP A 607 18.19 12.87 -11.71
CA ASP A 607 17.42 14.12 -11.65
C ASP A 607 15.91 13.89 -11.40
N ALA A 608 15.57 12.74 -10.81
CA ALA A 608 14.16 12.42 -10.53
C ALA A 608 13.60 13.29 -9.40
N ILE A 609 12.32 13.66 -9.54
CA ILE A 609 11.60 14.52 -8.58
C ILE A 609 10.65 13.66 -7.76
N CYS A 610 10.50 13.99 -6.47
CA CYS A 610 9.57 13.32 -5.60
C CYS A 610 8.12 13.43 -6.13
N PRO A 611 7.43 12.32 -6.45
CA PRO A 611 6.06 12.37 -6.97
C PRO A 611 5.04 12.80 -5.91
N TYR A 612 5.42 12.73 -4.62
CA TYR A 612 4.58 13.13 -3.49
C TYR A 612 4.79 14.58 -3.08
N ARG A 613 5.62 15.32 -3.82
CA ARG A 613 5.84 16.73 -3.55
C ARG A 613 4.49 17.43 -3.53
N HIS A 614 4.19 18.04 -2.40
CA HIS A 614 3.17 19.06 -2.36
C HIS A 614 3.68 20.20 -3.22
N GLU A 615 3.27 20.19 -4.49
CA GLU A 615 3.20 21.44 -5.22
C GLU A 615 2.37 22.37 -4.34
N ASN A 616 3.02 23.33 -3.71
CA ASN A 616 2.43 24.66 -3.66
C ASN A 616 2.15 24.99 -5.12
N ARG A 617 0.97 24.60 -5.60
CA ARG A 617 0.38 24.87 -6.92
C ARG A 617 0.13 26.37 -7.15
N ASP A 618 0.89 27.20 -6.44
CA ASP A 618 1.02 28.65 -6.55
C ASP A 618 2.44 29.08 -6.99
N GLY A 619 3.41 28.17 -7.13
CA GLY A 619 4.78 28.49 -7.55
C GLY A 619 5.04 28.48 -9.06
N SER A 620 4.19 27.83 -9.86
CA SER A 620 4.36 27.65 -11.31
C SER A 620 3.26 28.28 -12.17
N LYS A 621 2.39 29.11 -11.58
CA LYS A 621 1.85 30.22 -12.36
C LYS A 621 2.98 31.25 -12.37
N PRO A 622 3.45 31.76 -13.53
CA PRO A 622 4.12 33.04 -13.49
C PRO A 622 3.14 33.98 -12.79
N GLU A 623 3.47 34.42 -11.58
CA GLU A 623 2.70 35.45 -10.93
C GLU A 623 2.73 36.62 -11.93
N VAL A 624 1.60 36.84 -12.59
CA VAL A 624 1.42 38.00 -13.45
C VAL A 624 1.41 39.18 -12.48
N VAL A 625 2.59 39.68 -12.15
CA VAL A 625 2.77 40.91 -11.39
C VAL A 625 2.46 42.07 -12.33
N ILE A 626 1.17 42.25 -12.63
CA ILE A 626 0.48 43.46 -13.11
C ILE A 626 -1.02 43.20 -12.84
N PRO A 627 -1.66 43.87 -11.85
CA PRO A 627 -1.85 45.32 -11.88
C PRO A 627 -1.67 46.04 -10.53
N THR A 628 -0.86 45.53 -9.60
CA THR A 628 -0.54 46.26 -8.36
C THR A 628 0.31 47.50 -8.64
N VAL A 629 1.28 47.42 -9.57
CA VAL A 629 2.10 48.57 -9.97
C VAL A 629 1.25 49.63 -10.68
N ALA A 630 0.32 49.23 -11.54
CA ALA A 630 -0.63 50.16 -12.18
C ALA A 630 -1.56 50.83 -11.15
N GLY A 631 -2.06 50.06 -10.17
CA GLY A 631 -2.87 50.59 -9.06
C GLY A 631 -2.10 51.58 -8.19
N VAL A 632 -0.84 51.30 -7.85
CA VAL A 632 0.02 52.20 -7.06
C VAL A 632 0.34 53.47 -7.86
N ILE A 633 0.61 53.39 -9.16
CA ILE A 633 0.85 54.56 -10.01
C ILE A 633 -0.42 55.42 -10.09
N VAL A 634 -1.59 54.82 -10.30
CA VAL A 634 -2.87 55.56 -10.33
C VAL A 634 -3.18 56.20 -8.97
N LEU A 635 -2.92 55.50 -7.86
CA LEU A 635 -3.08 56.02 -6.51
C LEU A 635 -2.14 57.21 -6.24
N LEU A 636 -0.88 57.09 -6.65
CA LEU A 636 0.10 58.18 -6.52
C LEU A 636 -0.29 59.39 -7.38
N LEU A 637 -0.75 59.18 -8.61
CA LEU A 637 -1.26 60.25 -9.48
C LEU A 637 -2.53 60.90 -8.91
N ALA A 638 -3.42 60.13 -8.28
CA ALA A 638 -4.60 60.64 -7.59
C ALA A 638 -4.22 61.50 -6.36
N ILE A 639 -3.29 61.03 -5.53
CA ILE A 639 -2.78 61.81 -4.40
C ILE A 639 -2.12 63.10 -4.88
N LEU A 640 -1.31 63.03 -5.94
CA LEU A 640 -0.59 64.19 -6.47
C LEU A 640 -1.55 65.22 -7.08
N THR A 641 -2.60 64.77 -7.79
CA THR A 641 -3.65 65.67 -8.30
C THR A 641 -4.48 66.31 -7.18
N ILE A 642 -4.75 65.59 -6.08
CA ILE A 642 -5.39 66.16 -4.89
C ILE A 642 -4.48 67.21 -4.24
N LEU A 643 -3.19 66.92 -4.06
CA LEU A 643 -2.23 67.86 -3.48
C LEU A 643 -2.09 69.13 -4.33
N VAL A 644 -2.06 69.00 -5.67
CA VAL A 644 -2.04 70.15 -6.59
C VAL A 644 -3.32 70.96 -6.48
N LYS A 645 -4.51 70.33 -6.40
CA LYS A 645 -5.78 71.04 -6.18
C LYS A 645 -5.83 71.75 -4.82
N CYS A 646 -5.35 71.10 -3.76
CA CYS A 646 -5.24 71.71 -2.43
C CYS A 646 -4.26 72.89 -2.42
N ALA A 647 -3.11 72.78 -3.09
CA ALA A 647 -2.13 73.86 -3.23
C ALA A 647 -2.65 75.02 -4.11
N ALA A 648 -3.35 74.72 -5.20
CA ALA A 648 -3.98 75.72 -6.07
C ALA A 648 -5.12 76.44 -5.35
N ASN A 649 -5.95 75.72 -4.59
CA ASN A 649 -7.01 76.32 -3.77
C ASN A 649 -6.43 77.18 -2.64
N ARG A 650 -5.31 76.76 -2.01
CA ARG A 650 -4.57 77.57 -1.02
C ARG A 650 -3.95 78.83 -1.64
N ARG A 651 -3.47 78.76 -2.88
CA ARG A 651 -2.99 79.94 -3.63
C ARG A 651 -4.14 80.87 -4.03
N ASN A 652 -5.29 80.34 -4.42
CA ASN A 652 -6.46 81.15 -4.80
C ASN A 652 -7.16 81.80 -3.59
N THR A 653 -7.21 81.13 -2.44
CA THR A 653 -7.65 81.74 -1.17
C THR A 653 -6.66 82.81 -0.70
N ARG A 654 -5.34 82.58 -0.78
CA ARG A 654 -4.33 83.63 -0.50
C ARG A 654 -4.38 84.81 -1.50
N ARG A 655 -4.75 84.58 -2.76
CA ARG A 655 -4.97 85.65 -3.77
C ARG A 655 -6.29 86.40 -3.56
N ARG A 656 -7.34 85.76 -3.04
CA ARG A 656 -8.61 86.42 -2.66
C ARG A 656 -8.50 87.21 -1.34
N LEU A 657 -7.73 86.73 -0.36
CA LEU A 657 -7.39 87.47 0.86
C LEU A 657 -6.43 88.66 0.63
N LYS A 658 -5.71 88.71 -0.49
CA LYS A 658 -4.89 89.87 -0.93
C LYS A 658 -5.62 90.82 -1.88
N ARG A 659 -6.91 90.61 -2.15
CA ARG A 659 -7.74 91.46 -3.03
C ARG A 659 -9.00 91.95 -2.32
N GLY A 660 -8.90 92.10 -1.00
CA GLY A 660 -9.92 92.65 -0.11
C GLY A 660 -9.30 93.60 0.89
N GLU A 661 -8.51 94.56 0.43
CA GLU A 661 -8.13 95.76 1.19
C GLU A 661 -7.51 96.81 0.24
N GLY A 662 -8.24 97.90 -0.02
CA GLY A 662 -7.70 99.16 -0.51
C GLY A 662 -7.76 99.40 -2.02
N GLY A 663 -8.76 100.16 -2.48
CA GLY A 663 -8.74 100.79 -3.81
C GLY A 663 -10.07 101.41 -4.20
N TRP A 664 -10.43 102.51 -3.53
CA TRP A 664 -11.41 103.46 -4.05
C TRP A 664 -10.79 104.19 -5.23
N ASP A 665 -11.39 104.10 -6.42
CA ASP A 665 -11.24 105.12 -7.45
C ASP A 665 -12.62 105.77 -7.63
N TYR A 666 -12.75 106.96 -7.05
CA TYR A 666 -13.80 107.94 -7.32
C TYR A 666 -13.12 109.17 -7.93
N GLU A 667 -13.87 109.86 -8.79
CA GLU A 667 -13.59 111.12 -9.49
C GLU A 667 -13.04 110.97 -10.94
N GLY A 668 -13.67 111.51 -11.98
CA GLY A 668 -14.68 112.58 -11.95
C GLY A 668 -15.48 112.79 -13.22
N VAL A 669 -16.60 113.47 -12.99
CA VAL A 669 -17.37 114.32 -13.91
C VAL A 669 -17.39 115.65 -13.12
N PRO A 670 -17.04 116.83 -13.65
CA PRO A 670 -18.02 117.57 -14.48
C PRO A 670 -17.48 118.69 -15.40
N SER A 671 -17.93 118.71 -16.66
CA SER A 671 -18.35 119.89 -17.44
C SER A 671 -18.60 119.49 -18.88
#